data_AF-A0A6A3YKY7-F1
#
_entry.id   AF-A0A6A3YKY7-F1
#
_cell.length_a   1.000
_cell.length_b   1.000
_cell.length_c   1.000
_cell.angle_alpha   90.00
_cell.angle_beta   90.00
_cell.angle_gamma   90.00
#
_symmetry.space_group_name_H-M   'P 1'
#
loop_
_entity.id
_entity.type
_entity.pdbx_description
1 polymer ?
#
loop_
_entity_poly.entity_id
_entity_poly.type
_entity_poly.pdbx_seq_one_letter_code
_entity_poly.pdbx_strand_id
1 'polypeptide(L)'
;MAWQKAVKPSLLTFLELKKHLIVPVAFVVPHGDEAWPRVAWGYPLGKHAMWLRKKWREGGDRIDPTQRKELDEMPFAWDPIQYKWDRFVLPALRRFYELNGHTDVAREFVIPKTSAEWPEHLWGQRLGFKVMNIRKRGDFAKQVEADKDELERVHFCHDSTLYERNWREKVIPALRVFRQEFGHCNVSSGFTVPSHLPWPEAAWEMNLGYIVQMTRGGSISGNQHKRELEELGFVWDFYEFEWSERIMPALEIFHRLEGHCRVPNSFVVPSDDNWLKVSWDLKLGNVISGIRSKGCYSTQISRDKTRLEELGFVWDFYEFEWSERIMPALETFHRLEGHCRVPNSFVVPSDDNWLKVSWDLKLGNVVRGIRSKGSYSTQISRDKTRLEELGFVWDFNEYEWSERVMPALESFHRLEGHCRVPKSFVVPSDDNWPIALWGLKVGNVVSGIRSKGSYSTQISRDKTRLKELGFVWDFYEYEWSERIMPALETFHRLEGHCRVPKSFVVPSDENWPIALWGLKIGNVVSGIRSKGSYSTQISRDKTRLEELGFVWDFYEFEWSERIMPALETFHRLEGHCRVPNSFVVPSDDNWLKVSWDLKLGNVVRGIRSKGSYSTQISRDKTRLEELGFVWDFYEFEWSERIMPALETFHRLEGHCRVPNSFVVPSDDNWLKVSWDLKLGNVVRGIRSKGSYSTQISRDKTRLEELGFVWDFNEYEWSERVMPALESFHRLEGHCRVPKSFVVPSDENWPIALWGLKIGNVVSGIRSKGCYSTQISRNRTRLEELGFQFRKP
;
A
#
# COMPACT_ATOMS: atom_id res chain seq x y z
N MET A 1 -7.00 76.91 -58.05
CA MET A 1 -5.94 76.03 -58.61
C MET A 1 -5.16 75.23 -57.56
N ALA A 2 -4.84 75.78 -56.38
CA ALA A 2 -4.02 75.07 -55.37
C ALA A 2 -4.66 73.77 -54.81
N TRP A 3 -5.99 73.71 -54.72
CA TRP A 3 -6.72 72.54 -54.22
C TRP A 3 -6.48 71.27 -55.04
N GLN A 4 -6.80 71.31 -56.35
CA GLN A 4 -6.67 70.14 -57.24
C GLN A 4 -5.22 69.77 -57.57
N LYS A 5 -4.29 70.73 -57.53
CA LYS A 5 -2.88 70.49 -57.90
C LYS A 5 -2.00 70.07 -56.70
N ALA A 6 -2.25 70.61 -55.50
CA ALA A 6 -1.37 70.41 -54.35
C ALA A 6 -2.10 69.78 -53.15
N VAL A 7 -3.22 70.36 -52.70
CA VAL A 7 -3.83 69.96 -51.42
C VAL A 7 -4.49 68.58 -51.48
N LYS A 8 -5.39 68.35 -52.45
CA LYS A 8 -6.12 67.08 -52.60
C LYS A 8 -5.17 65.90 -52.88
N PRO A 9 -4.21 66.00 -53.84
CA PRO A 9 -3.22 64.94 -54.05
C PRO A 9 -2.36 64.68 -52.80
N SER A 10 -1.93 65.71 -52.07
CA SER A 10 -1.19 65.51 -50.81
C SER A 10 -2.01 64.85 -49.71
N LEU A 11 -3.32 65.12 -49.61
CA LEU A 11 -4.19 64.40 -48.68
C LEU A 11 -4.34 62.92 -49.07
N LEU A 12 -4.49 62.61 -50.36
CA LEU A 12 -4.54 61.22 -50.83
C LEU A 12 -3.24 60.47 -50.57
N THR A 13 -2.08 61.07 -50.86
CA THR A 13 -0.77 60.51 -50.48
C THR A 13 -0.66 60.31 -48.97
N PHE A 14 -1.11 61.28 -48.16
CA PHE A 14 -1.10 61.15 -46.70
C PHE A 14 -1.98 59.99 -46.24
N LEU A 15 -3.17 59.83 -46.82
CA LEU A 15 -4.08 58.72 -46.52
C LEU A 15 -3.47 57.37 -46.92
N GLU A 16 -2.81 57.28 -48.06
CA GLU A 16 -2.17 56.04 -48.52
C GLU A 16 -1.02 55.60 -47.61
N LEU A 17 -0.17 56.56 -47.20
CA LEU A 17 1.00 56.31 -46.35
C LEU A 17 0.66 56.12 -44.87
N LYS A 18 -0.30 56.89 -44.34
CA LYS A 18 -0.66 56.87 -42.91
C LYS A 18 -1.93 56.09 -42.62
N LYS A 19 -2.66 55.61 -43.64
CA LYS A 19 -3.93 54.88 -43.55
C LYS A 19 -5.07 55.65 -42.85
N HIS A 20 -4.87 56.93 -42.56
CA HIS A 20 -5.87 57.83 -41.94
C HIS A 20 -5.59 59.30 -42.31
N LEU A 21 -6.60 60.17 -42.23
CA LEU A 21 -6.50 61.61 -42.55
C LEU A 21 -6.51 62.50 -41.30
N ILE A 22 -5.71 62.11 -40.30
CA ILE A 22 -5.44 62.96 -39.13
C ILE A 22 -4.10 63.65 -39.36
N VAL A 23 -4.12 64.67 -40.22
CA VAL A 23 -2.91 65.44 -40.54
C VAL A 23 -2.49 66.26 -39.31
N PRO A 24 -1.27 66.06 -38.75
CA PRO A 24 -0.74 66.87 -37.65
C PRO A 24 -0.59 68.34 -38.06
N VAL A 25 -0.85 69.28 -37.16
CA VAL A 25 -0.78 70.73 -37.46
C VAL A 25 0.61 71.15 -37.96
N ALA A 26 1.66 70.56 -37.40
CA ALA A 26 3.05 70.82 -37.79
C ALA A 26 3.47 70.12 -39.09
N PHE A 27 2.62 69.28 -39.69
CA PHE A 27 2.99 68.52 -40.88
C PHE A 27 3.16 69.45 -42.08
N VAL A 28 4.36 69.41 -42.64
CA VAL A 28 4.73 70.05 -43.90
C VAL A 28 5.14 68.94 -44.85
N VAL A 29 4.69 69.01 -46.09
CA VAL A 29 5.03 67.99 -47.11
C VAL A 29 6.55 67.99 -47.31
N PRO A 30 7.24 66.83 -47.17
CA PRO A 30 8.70 66.74 -47.29
C PRO A 30 9.20 67.22 -48.65
N HIS A 31 10.37 67.88 -48.68
CA HIS A 31 11.08 68.18 -49.92
C HIS A 31 11.85 66.96 -50.41
N GLY A 32 11.81 66.67 -51.71
CA GLY A 32 12.61 65.62 -52.33
C GLY A 32 12.03 64.20 -52.24
N ASP A 33 10.88 64.02 -51.60
CA ASP A 33 10.19 62.73 -51.51
C ASP A 33 9.23 62.56 -52.70
N GLU A 34 9.54 61.60 -53.58
CA GLU A 34 8.77 61.33 -54.81
C GLU A 34 7.38 60.76 -54.56
N ALA A 35 7.10 60.26 -53.34
CA ALA A 35 5.75 59.84 -52.97
C ALA A 35 4.76 61.02 -52.92
N TRP A 36 5.26 62.25 -52.76
CA TRP A 36 4.44 63.46 -52.67
C TRP A 36 4.45 64.25 -53.98
N PRO A 37 3.33 64.94 -54.32
CA PRO A 37 3.30 65.82 -55.47
C PRO A 37 4.38 66.89 -55.38
N ARG A 38 5.24 67.02 -56.40
CA ARG A 38 6.36 68.00 -56.43
C ARG A 38 5.88 69.44 -56.17
N VAL A 39 4.70 69.78 -56.68
CA VAL A 39 4.05 71.10 -56.49
C VAL A 39 3.61 71.37 -55.05
N ALA A 40 3.58 70.35 -54.21
CA ALA A 40 3.20 70.42 -52.81
C ALA A 40 4.41 70.33 -51.85
N TRP A 41 5.63 70.11 -52.33
CA TRP A 41 6.82 70.08 -51.47
C TRP A 41 6.98 71.39 -50.69
N GLY A 42 7.16 71.30 -49.37
CA GLY A 42 7.19 72.46 -48.48
C GLY A 42 5.81 73.03 -48.12
N TYR A 43 4.72 72.46 -48.65
CA TYR A 43 3.37 72.93 -48.36
C TYR A 43 2.96 72.59 -46.92
N PRO A 44 2.47 73.55 -46.12
CA PRO A 44 2.04 73.32 -44.74
C PRO A 44 0.65 72.67 -44.69
N LEU A 45 0.56 71.42 -45.16
CA LEU A 45 -0.68 70.64 -45.24
C LEU A 45 -1.38 70.52 -43.88
N GLY A 46 -0.61 70.44 -42.79
CA GLY A 46 -1.12 70.44 -41.42
C GLY A 46 -1.87 71.71 -41.03
N LYS A 47 -1.33 72.88 -41.39
CA LYS A 47 -1.99 74.18 -41.17
C LYS A 47 -3.25 74.30 -42.02
N HIS A 48 -3.22 73.77 -43.25
CA HIS A 48 -4.38 73.74 -44.13
C HIS A 48 -5.50 72.85 -43.58
N ALA A 49 -5.17 71.63 -43.13
CA ALA A 49 -6.14 70.73 -42.49
C ALA A 49 -6.72 71.33 -41.19
N MET A 50 -5.90 72.03 -40.40
CA MET A 50 -6.38 72.78 -39.23
C MET A 50 -7.36 73.89 -39.62
N TRP A 51 -7.06 74.65 -40.67
CA TRP A 51 -7.94 75.69 -41.19
C TRP A 51 -9.28 75.12 -41.65
N LEU A 52 -9.27 74.00 -42.40
CA LEU A 52 -10.49 73.29 -42.83
C LEU A 52 -11.37 72.89 -41.63
N ARG A 53 -10.77 72.25 -40.61
CA ARG A 53 -11.51 71.87 -39.38
C ARG A 53 -12.07 73.08 -38.63
N LYS A 54 -11.33 74.20 -38.59
CA LYS A 54 -11.82 75.44 -37.99
C LYS A 54 -13.05 75.97 -38.73
N LYS A 55 -13.01 75.99 -40.06
CA LYS A 55 -14.12 76.45 -40.90
C LYS A 55 -15.35 75.56 -40.83
N TRP A 56 -15.14 74.25 -40.74
CA TRP A 56 -16.24 73.30 -40.53
C TRP A 56 -16.96 73.55 -39.20
N ARG A 57 -16.22 73.79 -38.10
CA ARG A 57 -16.81 74.16 -36.80
C ARG A 57 -17.55 75.50 -36.80
N GLU A 58 -17.14 76.44 -37.65
CA GLU A 58 -17.75 77.77 -37.80
C GLU A 58 -19.00 77.76 -38.73
N GLY A 59 -19.54 76.58 -39.08
CA GLY A 59 -20.75 76.46 -39.91
C GLY A 59 -20.52 76.08 -41.37
N GLY A 60 -19.26 76.04 -41.84
CA GLY A 60 -18.90 75.49 -43.16
C GLY A 60 -19.09 76.42 -44.36
N ASP A 61 -19.68 77.61 -44.20
CA ASP A 61 -20.03 78.55 -45.30
C ASP A 61 -18.86 79.05 -46.16
N ARG A 62 -17.61 78.89 -45.69
CA ARG A 62 -16.39 79.33 -46.39
C ARG A 62 -15.55 78.19 -46.97
N ILE A 63 -16.06 76.96 -46.93
CA ILE A 63 -15.45 75.82 -47.63
C ILE A 63 -16.16 75.68 -48.96
N ASP A 64 -15.40 75.65 -50.06
CA ASP A 64 -15.96 75.42 -51.38
C ASP A 64 -16.77 74.10 -51.39
N PRO A 65 -18.02 74.08 -51.89
CA PRO A 65 -18.88 72.90 -51.83
C PRO A 65 -18.28 71.65 -52.51
N THR A 66 -17.51 71.85 -53.58
CA THR A 66 -16.82 70.77 -54.28
C THR A 66 -15.70 70.20 -53.42
N GLN A 67 -14.93 71.06 -52.76
CA GLN A 67 -13.87 70.63 -51.82
C GLN A 67 -14.44 69.90 -50.62
N ARG A 68 -15.57 70.37 -50.07
CA ARG A 68 -16.26 69.72 -48.94
C ARG A 68 -16.74 68.32 -49.34
N LYS A 69 -17.41 68.18 -50.49
CA LYS A 69 -17.84 66.87 -51.00
C LYS A 69 -16.66 65.92 -51.20
N GLU A 70 -15.57 66.37 -51.80
CA GLU A 70 -14.37 65.56 -51.99
C GLU A 70 -13.70 65.19 -50.66
N LEU A 71 -13.75 66.06 -49.65
CA LEU A 71 -13.24 65.77 -48.30
C LEU A 71 -14.14 64.82 -47.51
N ASP A 72 -15.45 64.83 -47.74
CA ASP A 72 -16.43 63.93 -47.13
C ASP A 72 -16.39 62.53 -47.78
N GLU A 73 -16.12 62.46 -49.09
CA GLU A 73 -15.82 61.21 -49.81
C GLU A 73 -14.48 60.60 -49.38
N MET A 74 -13.55 61.42 -48.91
CA MET A 74 -12.35 60.98 -48.21
C MET A 74 -12.69 60.77 -46.72
N PRO A 75 -12.04 59.85 -46.00
CA PRO A 75 -12.24 59.69 -44.56
C PRO A 75 -11.53 60.82 -43.78
N PHE A 76 -11.78 62.10 -44.12
CA PHE A 76 -11.15 63.25 -43.49
C PHE A 76 -11.66 63.44 -42.06
N ALA A 77 -10.73 63.56 -41.12
CA ALA A 77 -11.06 63.72 -39.71
C ALA A 77 -11.48 65.17 -39.40
N TRP A 78 -12.74 65.51 -39.68
CA TRP A 78 -13.37 66.79 -39.34
C TRP A 78 -13.36 67.03 -37.83
N ASP A 79 -13.80 66.04 -37.06
CA ASP A 79 -13.57 65.92 -35.63
C ASP A 79 -12.47 64.87 -35.36
N PRO A 80 -11.23 65.31 -35.05
CA PRO A 80 -10.14 64.39 -34.76
C PRO A 80 -10.34 63.52 -33.52
N ILE A 81 -11.18 63.91 -32.56
CA ILE A 81 -11.45 63.15 -31.33
C ILE A 81 -12.44 62.04 -31.66
N GLN A 82 -13.58 62.38 -32.27
CA GLN A 82 -14.58 61.40 -32.70
C GLN A 82 -13.98 60.39 -33.69
N TYR A 83 -13.26 60.86 -34.70
CA TYR A 83 -12.60 59.99 -35.66
C TYR A 83 -11.61 59.03 -35.00
N LYS A 84 -10.86 59.48 -33.98
CA LYS A 84 -9.93 58.61 -33.26
C LYS A 84 -10.66 57.52 -32.47
N TRP A 85 -11.80 57.86 -31.87
CA TRP A 85 -12.63 56.93 -31.13
C TRP A 85 -13.17 55.84 -32.05
N ASP A 86 -13.87 56.22 -33.11
CA ASP A 86 -14.54 55.32 -34.05
C ASP A 86 -13.56 54.47 -34.85
N ARG A 87 -12.41 55.05 -35.24
CA ARG A 87 -11.43 54.37 -36.10
C ARG A 87 -10.42 53.53 -35.33
N PHE A 88 -10.07 53.91 -34.10
CA PHE A 88 -8.93 53.29 -33.40
C PHE A 88 -9.19 52.82 -31.98
N VAL A 89 -10.09 53.44 -31.21
CA VAL A 89 -10.26 53.12 -29.78
C VAL A 89 -11.31 52.04 -29.60
N LEU A 90 -12.54 52.31 -30.05
CA LEU A 90 -13.66 51.39 -29.87
C LEU A 90 -13.47 50.06 -30.62
N PRO A 91 -13.02 50.04 -31.90
CA PRO A 91 -12.73 48.78 -32.59
C PRO A 91 -11.61 47.98 -31.93
N ALA A 92 -10.61 48.67 -31.36
CA ALA A 92 -9.50 48.00 -30.68
C ALA A 92 -9.94 47.38 -29.34
N LEU A 93 -10.85 48.04 -28.61
CA LEU A 93 -11.45 47.49 -27.40
C LEU A 93 -12.31 46.26 -27.67
N ARG A 94 -13.17 46.30 -28.70
CA ARG A 94 -13.96 45.15 -29.15
C ARG A 94 -13.07 43.96 -29.48
N ARG A 95 -12.05 44.19 -30.31
CA ARG A 95 -11.15 43.12 -30.73
C ARG A 95 -10.34 42.56 -29.56
N PHE A 96 -9.91 43.42 -28.63
CA PHE A 96 -9.23 42.97 -27.42
C PHE A 96 -10.15 42.06 -26.57
N TYR A 97 -11.42 42.45 -26.40
CA TYR A 97 -12.41 41.65 -25.69
C TYR A 97 -12.66 40.30 -26.36
N GLU A 98 -12.84 40.26 -27.68
CA GLU A 98 -13.01 39.00 -28.42
C GLU A 98 -11.84 38.03 -28.23
N LEU A 99 -10.61 38.55 -28.12
CA LEU A 99 -9.40 37.73 -27.97
C LEU A 99 -9.16 37.28 -26.52
N ASN A 100 -9.56 38.08 -25.53
CA ASN A 100 -9.17 37.87 -24.12
C ASN A 100 -10.36 37.62 -23.17
N GLY A 101 -11.59 37.80 -23.63
CA GLY A 101 -12.81 37.71 -22.81
C GLY A 101 -12.99 38.87 -21.80
N HIS A 102 -12.08 39.85 -21.78
CA HIS A 102 -12.12 41.00 -20.89
C HIS A 102 -11.44 42.22 -21.52
N THR A 103 -11.63 43.42 -20.95
CA THR A 103 -11.02 44.68 -21.42
C THR A 103 -10.00 45.28 -20.44
N ASP A 104 -9.43 44.44 -19.58
CA ASP A 104 -8.33 44.78 -18.66
C ASP A 104 -6.98 44.87 -19.40
N VAL A 105 -6.86 45.85 -20.31
CA VAL A 105 -5.67 46.05 -21.12
C VAL A 105 -4.49 46.52 -20.26
N ALA A 106 -3.37 45.80 -20.31
CA ALA A 106 -2.13 46.18 -19.62
C ALA A 106 -1.62 47.55 -20.10
N ARG A 107 -1.07 48.38 -19.19
CA ARG A 107 -0.66 49.77 -19.47
C ARG A 107 0.25 49.88 -20.70
N GLU A 108 1.25 48.99 -20.79
CA GLU A 108 2.26 48.99 -21.85
C GLU A 108 1.81 48.28 -23.12
N PHE A 109 0.56 47.79 -23.18
CA PHE A 109 0.10 47.02 -24.32
C PHE A 109 0.03 47.88 -25.59
N VAL A 110 0.75 47.42 -26.60
CA VAL A 110 0.78 47.98 -27.95
C VAL A 110 0.34 46.90 -28.92
N ILE A 111 -0.59 47.23 -29.80
CA ILE A 111 -1.08 46.29 -30.81
C ILE A 111 0.10 45.91 -31.73
N PRO A 112 0.41 44.60 -31.89
CA PRO A 112 1.54 44.16 -32.71
C PRO A 112 1.41 44.62 -34.16
N LYS A 113 2.56 44.93 -34.80
CA LYS A 113 2.59 45.50 -36.16
C LYS A 113 2.43 44.50 -37.30
N THR A 114 2.38 43.21 -37.00
CA THR A 114 2.35 42.12 -37.99
C THR A 114 1.37 41.01 -37.60
N SER A 115 0.40 41.32 -36.73
CA SER A 115 -0.54 40.31 -36.24
C SER A 115 -1.74 40.18 -37.18
N ALA A 116 -1.95 38.97 -37.71
CA ALA A 116 -3.14 38.62 -38.49
C ALA A 116 -4.44 38.74 -37.66
N GLU A 117 -4.34 38.66 -36.33
CA GLU A 117 -5.49 38.77 -35.42
C GLU A 117 -6.03 40.19 -35.28
N TRP A 118 -5.30 41.21 -35.75
CA TRP A 118 -5.66 42.61 -35.62
C TRP A 118 -5.81 43.26 -37.00
N PRO A 119 -6.86 44.08 -37.23
CA PRO A 119 -6.95 44.90 -38.43
C PRO A 119 -5.72 45.78 -38.65
N GLU A 120 -5.22 45.84 -39.88
CA GLU A 120 -3.96 46.54 -40.23
C GLU A 120 -3.93 48.00 -39.75
N HIS A 121 -5.06 48.70 -39.81
CA HIS A 121 -5.15 50.10 -39.37
C HIS A 121 -5.01 50.30 -37.84
N LEU A 122 -5.14 49.23 -37.04
CA LEU A 122 -4.94 49.27 -35.58
C LEU A 122 -3.51 48.94 -35.15
N TRP A 123 -2.66 48.47 -36.07
CA TRP A 123 -1.30 48.08 -35.79
C TRP A 123 -0.47 49.22 -35.19
N GLY A 124 0.31 48.91 -34.16
CA GLY A 124 1.17 49.86 -33.46
C GLY A 124 0.44 50.85 -32.54
N GLN A 125 -0.89 50.78 -32.42
CA GLN A 125 -1.62 51.63 -31.48
C GLN A 125 -1.32 51.21 -30.03
N ARG A 126 -1.00 52.20 -29.18
CA ARG A 126 -0.77 52.02 -27.74
C ARG A 126 -2.11 51.93 -26.99
N LEU A 127 -2.85 50.83 -27.20
CA LEU A 127 -4.18 50.65 -26.62
C LEU A 127 -4.17 50.73 -25.08
N GLY A 128 -3.16 50.15 -24.42
CA GLY A 128 -3.01 50.20 -22.97
C GLY A 128 -2.97 51.61 -22.38
N PHE A 129 -2.19 52.49 -22.99
CA PHE A 129 -2.11 53.91 -22.60
C PHE A 129 -3.44 54.64 -22.83
N LYS A 130 -4.11 54.39 -23.95
CA LYS A 130 -5.40 55.03 -24.26
C LYS A 130 -6.47 54.62 -23.26
N VAL A 131 -6.58 53.33 -22.97
CA VAL A 131 -7.49 52.77 -21.97
C VAL A 131 -7.22 53.33 -20.58
N MET A 132 -5.95 53.39 -20.17
CA MET A 132 -5.56 54.02 -18.90
C MET A 132 -5.98 55.49 -18.84
N ASN A 133 -5.78 56.26 -19.91
CA ASN A 133 -6.15 57.68 -19.93
C ASN A 133 -7.67 57.90 -19.92
N ILE A 134 -8.45 57.05 -20.60
CA ILE A 134 -9.91 57.08 -20.52
C ILE A 134 -10.34 56.94 -19.04
N ARG A 135 -9.79 55.96 -18.33
CA ARG A 135 -10.12 55.71 -16.91
C ARG A 135 -9.61 56.79 -15.94
N LYS A 136 -8.38 57.31 -16.14
CA LYS A 136 -7.74 58.22 -15.18
C LYS A 136 -8.01 59.71 -15.44
N ARG A 137 -8.16 60.10 -16.71
CA ARG A 137 -8.23 61.50 -17.13
C ARG A 137 -9.58 61.87 -17.77
N GLY A 138 -10.45 60.88 -18.03
CA GLY A 138 -11.70 61.10 -18.75
C GLY A 138 -11.49 61.44 -20.23
N ASP A 139 -10.40 60.96 -20.83
CA ASP A 139 -10.20 61.10 -22.29
C ASP A 139 -11.40 60.48 -23.02
N PHE A 140 -11.89 61.14 -24.08
CA PHE A 140 -13.06 60.71 -24.85
C PHE A 140 -14.40 60.68 -24.06
N ALA A 141 -14.55 61.42 -22.96
CA ALA A 141 -15.77 61.39 -22.12
C ALA A 141 -17.10 61.50 -22.90
N LYS A 142 -17.18 62.36 -23.92
CA LYS A 142 -18.39 62.51 -24.75
C LYS A 142 -18.69 61.26 -25.59
N GLN A 143 -17.65 60.60 -26.09
CA GLN A 143 -17.78 59.37 -26.87
C GLN A 143 -18.08 58.17 -25.99
N VAL A 144 -17.45 58.10 -24.81
CA VAL A 144 -17.74 57.08 -23.79
C VAL A 144 -19.21 57.11 -23.38
N GLU A 145 -19.77 58.31 -23.18
CA GLU A 145 -21.19 58.45 -22.87
C GLU A 145 -22.08 58.11 -24.07
N ALA A 146 -21.70 58.50 -25.28
CA ALA A 146 -22.48 58.23 -26.49
C ALA A 146 -22.53 56.72 -26.85
N ASP A 147 -21.45 55.98 -26.59
CA ASP A 147 -21.32 54.54 -26.86
C ASP A 147 -21.39 53.68 -25.60
N LYS A 148 -22.05 54.17 -24.54
CA LYS A 148 -22.13 53.51 -23.24
C LYS A 148 -22.61 52.05 -23.33
N ASP A 149 -23.70 51.80 -24.08
CA ASP A 149 -24.27 50.46 -24.25
C ASP A 149 -23.26 49.47 -24.86
N GLU A 150 -22.42 49.96 -25.78
CA GLU A 150 -21.39 49.13 -26.41
C GLU A 150 -20.22 48.86 -25.45
N LEU A 151 -19.85 49.85 -24.63
CA LEU A 151 -18.83 49.69 -23.59
C LEU A 151 -19.28 48.73 -22.48
N GLU A 152 -20.56 48.75 -22.11
CA GLU A 152 -21.17 47.76 -21.21
C GLU A 152 -21.10 46.35 -21.81
N ARG A 153 -21.40 46.19 -23.11
CA ARG A 153 -21.33 44.91 -23.83
C ARG A 153 -19.94 44.29 -23.83
N VAL A 154 -18.88 45.10 -23.91
CA VAL A 154 -17.48 44.61 -23.85
C VAL A 154 -16.92 44.62 -22.42
N HIS A 155 -17.78 44.81 -21.41
CA HIS A 155 -17.41 44.88 -19.99
C HIS A 155 -16.28 45.90 -19.71
N PHE A 156 -16.28 47.03 -20.41
CA PHE A 156 -15.29 48.08 -20.22
C PHE A 156 -15.63 48.96 -19.03
N CYS A 157 -14.84 48.84 -17.96
CA CYS A 157 -14.92 49.72 -16.81
C CYS A 157 -14.41 51.13 -17.17
N HIS A 158 -15.35 52.08 -17.25
CA HIS A 158 -15.12 53.50 -17.57
C HIS A 158 -15.60 54.45 -16.46
N ASP A 159 -16.41 53.95 -15.54
CA ASP A 159 -17.06 54.66 -14.44
C ASP A 159 -16.20 54.70 -13.16
N SER A 160 -15.24 53.79 -13.02
CA SER A 160 -14.31 53.74 -11.89
C SER A 160 -12.91 53.28 -12.28
N THR A 161 -11.99 53.26 -11.31
CA THR A 161 -10.70 52.60 -11.51
C THR A 161 -10.85 51.07 -11.48
N LEU A 162 -9.94 50.34 -12.14
CA LEU A 162 -9.89 48.86 -12.05
C LEU A 162 -9.71 48.38 -10.60
N TYR A 163 -9.05 49.19 -9.77
CA TYR A 163 -8.87 48.93 -8.35
C TYR A 163 -10.22 48.97 -7.61
N GLU A 164 -11.03 50.03 -7.79
CA GLU A 164 -12.35 50.16 -7.16
C GLU A 164 -13.34 49.09 -7.63
N ARG A 165 -13.32 48.75 -8.92
CA ARG A 165 -14.12 47.64 -9.47
C ARG A 165 -13.74 46.32 -8.80
N ASN A 166 -12.46 45.95 -8.81
CA ASN A 166 -11.99 44.69 -8.20
C ASN A 166 -12.23 44.66 -6.68
N TRP A 167 -12.15 45.81 -6.00
CA TRP A 167 -12.48 45.91 -4.58
C TRP A 167 -13.96 45.57 -4.33
N ARG A 168 -14.87 46.18 -5.09
CA ARG A 168 -16.31 45.97 -4.99
C ARG A 168 -16.76 44.57 -5.41
N GLU A 169 -16.20 44.05 -6.50
CA GLU A 169 -16.66 42.79 -7.12
C GLU A 169 -15.94 41.55 -6.58
N LYS A 170 -14.70 41.69 -6.07
CA LYS A 170 -13.89 40.56 -5.63
C LYS A 170 -13.61 40.60 -4.13
N VAL A 171 -12.99 41.68 -3.64
CA VAL A 171 -12.47 41.74 -2.26
C VAL A 171 -13.59 41.75 -1.23
N ILE A 172 -14.57 42.64 -1.36
CA ILE A 172 -15.68 42.75 -0.38
C ILE A 172 -16.56 41.49 -0.37
N PRO A 173 -17.00 40.92 -1.51
CA PRO A 173 -17.74 39.67 -1.54
C PRO A 173 -16.94 38.51 -0.94
N ALA A 174 -15.65 38.40 -1.23
CA ALA A 174 -14.80 37.35 -0.65
C ALA A 174 -14.65 37.51 0.88
N LEU A 175 -14.53 38.74 1.40
CA LEU A 175 -14.52 38.99 2.85
C LEU A 175 -15.86 38.65 3.52
N ARG A 176 -17.00 38.89 2.85
CA ARG A 176 -18.32 38.49 3.36
C ARG A 176 -18.45 36.98 3.49
N VAL A 177 -18.04 36.25 2.45
CA VAL A 177 -18.02 34.77 2.49
C VAL A 177 -17.05 34.29 3.56
N PHE A 178 -15.85 34.87 3.65
CA PHE A 178 -14.88 34.54 4.70
C PHE A 178 -15.48 34.72 6.10
N ARG A 179 -16.18 35.83 6.36
CA ARG A 179 -16.87 36.05 7.64
C ARG A 179 -17.98 35.03 7.91
N GLN A 180 -18.73 34.62 6.89
CA GLN A 180 -19.79 33.62 7.04
C GLN A 180 -19.21 32.24 7.39
N GLU A 181 -18.14 31.83 6.71
CA GLU A 181 -17.48 30.53 6.94
C GLU A 181 -16.75 30.49 8.29
N PHE A 182 -15.93 31.51 8.59
CA PHE A 182 -15.01 31.50 9.73
C PHE A 182 -15.51 32.32 10.93
N GLY A 183 -16.64 33.03 10.81
CA GLY A 183 -17.21 33.87 11.87
C GLY A 183 -16.47 35.18 12.14
N HIS A 184 -15.34 35.45 11.48
CA HIS A 184 -14.51 36.63 11.69
C HIS A 184 -13.86 37.11 10.38
N CYS A 185 -13.34 38.34 10.36
CA CYS A 185 -12.59 38.90 9.21
C CYS A 185 -11.07 38.92 9.41
N ASN A 186 -10.51 38.11 10.33
CA ASN A 186 -9.07 37.98 10.51
C ASN A 186 -8.40 37.06 9.47
N VAL A 187 -8.24 37.54 8.25
CA VAL A 187 -7.66 36.74 7.15
C VAL A 187 -6.14 36.61 7.32
N SER A 188 -5.62 35.38 7.23
CA SER A 188 -4.18 35.09 7.21
C SER A 188 -3.55 35.50 5.89
N SER A 189 -2.31 35.98 5.91
CA SER A 189 -1.60 36.51 4.72
C SER A 189 -1.45 35.51 3.57
N GLY A 190 -1.44 34.20 3.86
CA GLY A 190 -1.35 33.14 2.86
C GLY A 190 -2.70 32.69 2.27
N PHE A 191 -3.82 33.25 2.72
CA PHE A 191 -5.13 32.77 2.31
C PHE A 191 -5.44 33.14 0.85
N THR A 192 -5.70 32.10 0.05
CA THR A 192 -6.13 32.22 -1.34
C THR A 192 -7.57 31.75 -1.46
N VAL A 193 -8.40 32.53 -2.15
CA VAL A 193 -9.83 32.23 -2.32
C VAL A 193 -10.01 30.94 -3.10
N PRO A 194 -10.71 29.93 -2.54
CA PRO A 194 -10.98 28.68 -3.23
C PRO A 194 -11.85 28.83 -4.49
N SER A 195 -11.59 28.04 -5.52
CA SER A 195 -12.31 28.07 -6.81
C SER A 195 -13.60 27.24 -6.79
N HIS A 196 -14.45 27.42 -5.76
CA HIS A 196 -15.75 26.75 -5.65
C HIS A 196 -16.74 27.59 -4.83
N LEU A 197 -18.04 27.30 -4.97
CA LEU A 197 -19.09 27.93 -4.17
C LEU A 197 -18.91 27.58 -2.68
N PRO A 198 -19.15 28.51 -1.73
CA PRO A 198 -19.85 29.79 -1.87
C PRO A 198 -18.98 30.98 -2.28
N TRP A 199 -17.69 30.77 -2.58
CA TRP A 199 -16.79 31.86 -2.94
C TRP A 199 -17.15 32.50 -4.29
N PRO A 200 -17.10 33.84 -4.41
CA PRO A 200 -17.49 34.53 -5.63
C PRO A 200 -16.51 34.21 -6.77
N GLU A 201 -17.04 33.82 -7.94
CA GLU A 201 -16.25 33.38 -9.09
C GLU A 201 -15.20 34.39 -9.52
N ALA A 202 -15.56 35.69 -9.47
CA ALA A 202 -14.67 36.78 -9.80
C ALA A 202 -13.41 36.86 -8.91
N ALA A 203 -13.47 36.30 -7.69
CA ALA A 203 -12.40 36.29 -6.71
C ALA A 203 -11.65 34.96 -6.61
N TRP A 204 -12.03 33.93 -7.36
CA TRP A 204 -11.32 32.65 -7.34
C TRP A 204 -9.83 32.82 -7.61
N GLU A 205 -9.00 32.09 -6.85
CA GLU A 205 -7.53 32.13 -6.89
C GLU A 205 -6.91 33.47 -6.48
N MET A 206 -7.73 34.47 -6.10
CA MET A 206 -7.23 35.72 -5.56
C MET A 206 -6.58 35.49 -4.19
N ASN A 207 -5.36 35.99 -4.02
CA ASN A 207 -4.71 36.03 -2.71
C ASN A 207 -5.33 37.14 -1.84
N LEU A 208 -6.48 36.83 -1.25
CA LEU A 208 -7.19 37.72 -0.35
C LEU A 208 -6.35 38.06 0.89
N GLY A 209 -5.57 37.11 1.40
CA GLY A 209 -4.69 37.30 2.55
C GLY A 209 -3.68 38.43 2.36
N TYR A 210 -3.01 38.45 1.21
CA TYR A 210 -2.06 39.48 0.84
C TYR A 210 -2.75 40.85 0.73
N ILE A 211 -3.93 40.92 0.10
CA ILE A 211 -4.70 42.17 -0.02
C ILE A 211 -5.05 42.72 1.36
N VAL A 212 -5.57 41.89 2.26
CA VAL A 212 -5.92 42.25 3.64
C VAL A 212 -4.68 42.73 4.41
N GLN A 213 -3.54 42.04 4.28
CA GLN A 213 -2.29 42.48 4.90
C GLN A 213 -1.84 43.86 4.41
N MET A 214 -1.94 44.10 3.10
CA MET A 214 -1.59 45.39 2.49
C MET A 214 -2.57 46.51 2.90
N THR A 215 -3.85 46.18 3.12
CA THR A 215 -4.84 47.11 3.70
C THR A 215 -4.48 47.47 5.14
N ARG A 216 -4.11 46.49 5.98
CA ARG A 216 -3.66 46.74 7.38
C ARG A 216 -2.41 47.61 7.43
N GLY A 217 -1.47 47.37 6.50
CA GLY A 217 -0.22 48.13 6.38
C GLY A 217 -0.37 49.51 5.72
N GLY A 218 -1.59 49.95 5.39
CA GLY A 218 -1.87 51.27 4.80
C GLY A 218 -1.27 51.50 3.41
N SER A 219 -0.74 50.47 2.76
CA SER A 219 -0.10 50.55 1.43
C SER A 219 -1.11 50.58 0.29
N ILE A 220 -2.28 50.00 0.54
CA ILE A 220 -3.48 50.16 -0.28
C ILE A 220 -4.30 51.28 0.38
N SER A 221 -5.06 52.09 -0.38
CA SER A 221 -5.96 53.16 0.11
C SER A 221 -7.06 52.64 1.04
N GLY A 222 -6.72 51.96 2.14
CA GLY A 222 -7.63 51.41 3.13
C GLY A 222 -8.48 52.48 3.80
N ASN A 223 -8.01 53.74 3.80
CA ASN A 223 -8.78 54.90 4.25
C ASN A 223 -10.03 55.15 3.38
N GLN A 224 -10.00 54.83 2.09
CA GLN A 224 -11.11 55.07 1.17
C GLN A 224 -12.28 54.11 1.41
N HIS A 225 -12.00 52.88 1.89
CA HIS A 225 -13.01 51.85 2.18
C HIS A 225 -13.12 51.51 3.68
N LYS A 226 -12.55 52.35 4.55
CA LYS A 226 -12.44 52.08 5.99
C LYS A 226 -13.79 51.81 6.65
N ARG A 227 -14.79 52.63 6.34
CA ARG A 227 -16.16 52.50 6.89
C ARG A 227 -16.83 51.18 6.50
N GLU A 228 -16.73 50.79 5.24
CA GLU A 228 -17.27 49.53 4.73
C GLU A 228 -16.58 48.32 5.39
N LEU A 229 -15.26 48.40 5.60
CA LEU A 229 -14.50 47.38 6.32
C LEU A 229 -14.89 47.32 7.81
N GLU A 230 -15.11 48.46 8.46
CA GLU A 230 -15.57 48.52 9.85
C GLU A 230 -16.97 47.90 10.01
N GLU A 231 -17.91 48.20 9.12
CA GLU A 231 -19.25 47.57 9.10
C GLU A 231 -19.19 46.05 8.90
N LEU A 232 -18.21 45.57 8.12
CA LEU A 232 -17.95 44.15 7.93
C LEU A 232 -17.27 43.48 9.12
N GLY A 233 -16.82 44.23 10.13
CA GLY A 233 -16.07 43.70 11.28
C GLY A 233 -14.62 43.35 10.94
N PHE A 234 -14.00 44.12 10.04
CA PHE A 234 -12.61 43.92 9.63
C PHE A 234 -11.64 44.05 10.82
N VAL A 235 -10.74 43.07 10.92
CA VAL A 235 -9.73 43.02 11.99
C VAL A 235 -8.49 43.77 11.55
N TRP A 236 -8.27 44.96 12.13
CA TRP A 236 -7.12 45.82 11.84
C TRP A 236 -5.81 45.32 12.47
N ASP A 237 -5.87 44.87 13.72
CA ASP A 237 -4.73 44.27 14.41
C ASP A 237 -4.89 42.75 14.42
N PHE A 238 -4.11 42.09 13.56
CA PHE A 238 -4.09 40.63 13.44
C PHE A 238 -3.66 39.97 14.76
N TYR A 239 -2.61 40.48 15.39
CA TYR A 239 -2.00 39.82 16.55
C TYR A 239 -2.85 40.00 17.81
N GLU A 240 -3.46 41.18 17.98
CA GLU A 240 -4.35 41.44 19.08
C GLU A 240 -5.61 40.57 19.03
N PHE A 241 -6.21 40.43 17.85
CA PHE A 241 -7.37 39.56 17.68
C PHE A 241 -7.02 38.08 17.89
N GLU A 242 -5.94 37.59 17.28
CA GLU A 242 -5.50 36.21 17.49
C GLU A 242 -5.25 35.93 18.97
N TRP A 243 -4.65 36.88 19.70
CA TRP A 243 -4.37 36.72 21.11
C TRP A 243 -5.63 36.71 21.97
N SER A 244 -6.43 37.77 21.88
CA SER A 244 -7.54 38.03 22.80
C SER A 244 -8.77 37.16 22.50
N GLU A 245 -9.05 36.89 21.23
CA GLU A 245 -10.26 36.15 20.82
C GLU A 245 -10.00 34.65 20.61
N ARG A 246 -8.77 34.24 20.30
CA ARG A 246 -8.47 32.84 19.95
C ARG A 246 -7.52 32.15 20.92
N ILE A 247 -6.33 32.69 21.14
CA ILE A 247 -5.24 32.04 21.88
C ILE A 247 -5.53 32.01 23.38
N MET A 248 -5.84 33.14 23.99
CA MET A 248 -6.10 33.22 25.44
C MET A 248 -7.33 32.38 25.85
N PRO A 249 -8.50 32.50 25.19
CA PRO A 249 -9.65 31.67 25.51
C PRO A 249 -9.37 30.17 25.31
N ALA A 250 -8.65 29.80 24.25
CA ALA A 250 -8.29 28.41 24.01
C ALA A 250 -7.35 27.87 25.11
N LEU A 251 -6.40 28.68 25.58
CA LEU A 251 -5.50 28.29 26.66
C LEU A 251 -6.24 28.12 27.99
N GLU A 252 -7.22 28.97 28.29
CA GLU A 252 -8.07 28.86 29.48
C GLU A 252 -8.98 27.62 29.45
N ILE A 253 -9.59 27.34 28.29
CA ILE A 253 -10.38 26.12 28.09
C ILE A 253 -9.49 24.89 28.23
N PHE A 254 -8.29 24.91 27.65
CA PHE A 254 -7.31 23.82 27.79
C PHE A 254 -6.96 23.58 29.26
N HIS A 255 -6.65 24.64 30.02
CA HIS A 255 -6.40 24.52 31.45
C HIS A 255 -7.60 23.93 32.18
N ARG A 256 -8.83 24.40 31.89
CA ARG A 256 -10.04 23.88 32.53
C ARG A 256 -10.24 22.38 32.30
N LEU A 257 -9.91 21.89 31.10
CA LEU A 257 -10.09 20.47 30.73
C LEU A 257 -8.95 19.59 31.27
N GLU A 258 -7.70 20.02 31.15
CA GLU A 258 -6.51 19.21 31.44
C GLU A 258 -5.90 19.50 32.83
N GLY A 259 -6.40 20.53 33.53
CA GLY A 259 -5.87 21.00 34.80
C GLY A 259 -4.51 21.73 34.69
N HIS A 260 -3.99 21.97 33.49
CA HIS A 260 -2.69 22.62 33.28
C HIS A 260 -2.53 23.27 31.90
N CYS A 261 -1.56 24.16 31.73
CA CYS A 261 -1.23 24.82 30.46
C CYS A 261 -0.13 24.11 29.61
N ARG A 262 0.09 22.80 29.82
CA ARG A 262 1.09 22.02 29.07
C ARG A 262 0.54 21.52 27.72
N VAL A 263 0.31 22.45 26.81
CA VAL A 263 -0.23 22.14 25.48
C VAL A 263 0.79 21.35 24.64
N PRO A 264 0.49 20.11 24.19
CA PRO A 264 1.37 19.36 23.30
C PRO A 264 1.61 20.11 21.98
N ASN A 265 2.83 20.03 21.40
CA ASN A 265 3.13 20.79 20.18
C ASN A 265 2.21 20.44 19.00
N SER A 266 1.75 19.19 18.91
CA SER A 266 0.80 18.72 17.88
C SER A 266 -0.66 19.04 18.18
N PHE A 267 -0.97 19.66 19.32
CA PHE A 267 -2.35 19.93 19.71
C PHE A 267 -2.98 21.01 18.81
N VAL A 268 -4.14 20.65 18.26
CA VAL A 268 -5.00 21.51 17.46
C VAL A 268 -6.35 21.54 18.16
N VAL A 269 -6.92 22.73 18.31
CA VAL A 269 -8.22 22.93 18.97
C VAL A 269 -9.30 22.18 18.18
N PRO A 270 -9.98 21.19 18.80
CA PRO A 270 -11.05 20.44 18.16
C PRO A 270 -12.28 21.30 17.84
N SER A 271 -13.02 20.90 16.80
CA SER A 271 -14.29 21.51 16.40
C SER A 271 -15.49 20.94 17.19
N ASP A 272 -15.42 21.00 18.52
CA ASP A 272 -16.49 20.54 19.41
C ASP A 272 -17.01 21.65 20.33
N ASP A 273 -18.15 21.40 20.97
CA ASP A 273 -18.90 22.37 21.79
C ASP A 273 -18.15 22.84 23.05
N ASN A 274 -17.06 22.18 23.45
CA ASN A 274 -16.23 22.64 24.56
C ASN A 274 -15.36 23.84 24.17
N TRP A 275 -15.16 24.08 22.87
CA TRP A 275 -14.27 25.09 22.33
C TRP A 275 -15.04 26.19 21.61
N LEU A 276 -14.57 27.43 21.72
CA LEU A 276 -15.13 28.54 20.97
C LEU A 276 -14.92 28.30 19.47
N LYS A 277 -15.98 28.50 18.66
CA LYS A 277 -15.93 28.33 17.20
C LYS A 277 -14.81 29.15 16.54
N VAL A 278 -14.51 30.33 17.07
CA VAL A 278 -13.40 31.19 16.62
C VAL A 278 -12.02 30.54 16.81
N SER A 279 -11.87 29.64 17.79
CA SER A 279 -10.64 28.95 18.12
C SER A 279 -10.50 27.59 17.42
N TRP A 280 -11.52 27.08 16.75
CA TRP A 280 -11.45 25.81 16.02
C TRP A 280 -10.29 25.82 15.01
N ASP A 281 -9.64 24.66 14.86
CA ASP A 281 -8.46 24.45 14.02
C ASP A 281 -7.22 25.29 14.39
N LEU A 282 -7.27 26.03 15.50
CA LEU A 282 -6.09 26.73 16.01
C LEU A 282 -5.05 25.69 16.42
N LYS A 283 -3.88 25.75 15.79
CA LYS A 283 -2.70 24.95 16.17
C LYS A 283 -2.06 25.48 17.45
N LEU A 284 -2.83 25.46 18.55
CA LEU A 284 -2.47 26.06 19.83
C LEU A 284 -1.12 25.55 20.33
N GLY A 285 -0.81 24.25 20.14
CA GLY A 285 0.50 23.68 20.48
C GLY A 285 1.68 24.39 19.82
N ASN A 286 1.60 24.60 18.51
CA ASN A 286 2.62 25.32 17.75
C ASN A 286 2.71 26.80 18.16
N VAL A 287 1.58 27.43 18.47
CA VAL A 287 1.54 28.84 18.91
C VAL A 287 2.25 28.98 20.26
N ILE A 288 1.91 28.15 21.24
CA ILE A 288 2.55 28.14 22.57
C ILE A 288 4.04 27.83 22.44
N SER A 289 4.44 26.88 21.58
CA SER A 289 5.86 26.64 21.30
C SER A 289 6.54 27.87 20.68
N GLY A 290 5.87 28.60 19.80
CA GLY A 290 6.37 29.85 19.20
C GLY A 290 6.54 30.96 20.22
N ILE A 291 5.60 31.09 21.16
CA ILE A 291 5.68 32.01 22.30
C ILE A 291 6.95 31.72 23.12
N ARG A 292 7.17 30.46 23.50
CA ARG A 292 8.31 30.04 24.33
C ARG A 292 9.67 30.20 23.64
N SER A 293 9.74 29.88 22.34
CA SER A 293 11.03 29.77 21.62
C SER A 293 11.40 31.00 20.80
N LYS A 294 10.42 31.74 20.27
CA LYS A 294 10.64 32.84 19.32
C LYS A 294 10.15 34.19 19.85
N GLY A 295 9.54 34.24 21.03
CA GLY A 295 8.97 35.46 21.59
C GLY A 295 7.80 36.01 20.77
N CYS A 296 7.04 35.14 20.08
CA CYS A 296 5.82 35.55 19.38
C CYS A 296 4.83 36.18 20.37
N TYR A 297 4.05 37.17 19.93
CA TYR A 297 3.08 37.90 20.77
C TYR A 297 3.69 38.61 21.98
N SER A 298 4.95 39.06 21.89
CA SER A 298 5.68 39.68 23.01
C SER A 298 4.94 40.86 23.66
N THR A 299 4.26 41.69 22.87
CA THR A 299 3.43 42.80 23.36
C THR A 299 2.25 42.31 24.19
N GLN A 300 1.48 41.35 23.68
CA GLN A 300 0.31 40.80 24.38
C GLN A 300 0.69 40.00 25.62
N ILE A 301 1.77 39.21 25.54
CA ILE A 301 2.35 38.49 26.67
C ILE A 301 2.74 39.44 27.79
N SER A 302 3.35 40.58 27.45
CA SER A 302 3.78 41.56 28.45
C SER A 302 2.59 42.19 29.17
N ARG A 303 1.47 42.40 28.45
CA ARG A 303 0.20 42.89 29.02
C ARG A 303 -0.47 41.86 29.93
N ASP A 304 -0.57 40.61 29.48
CA ASP A 304 -1.36 39.56 30.13
C ASP A 304 -0.51 38.59 30.99
N LYS A 305 0.73 39.00 31.33
CA LYS A 305 1.70 38.17 32.04
C LYS A 305 1.15 37.60 33.35
N THR A 306 0.51 38.44 34.16
CA THR A 306 -0.07 38.02 35.45
C THR A 306 -1.17 36.97 35.27
N ARG A 307 -2.02 37.12 34.25
CA ARG A 307 -3.08 36.15 33.92
C ARG A 307 -2.49 34.81 33.49
N LEU A 308 -1.40 34.82 32.73
CA LEU A 308 -0.67 33.60 32.35
C LEU A 308 -0.01 32.91 33.56
N GLU A 309 0.52 33.69 34.51
CA GLU A 309 1.09 33.17 35.76
C GLU A 309 0.01 32.52 36.64
N GLU A 310 -1.18 33.13 36.76
CA GLU A 310 -2.34 32.58 37.48
C GLU A 310 -2.85 31.26 36.86
N LEU A 311 -2.78 31.12 35.54
CA LEU A 311 -3.11 29.90 34.81
C LEU A 311 -2.01 28.81 34.90
N GLY A 312 -0.92 29.07 35.63
CA GLY A 312 0.21 28.13 35.73
C GLY A 312 0.94 27.93 34.40
N PHE A 313 1.05 28.97 33.58
CA PHE A 313 1.72 28.89 32.29
C PHE A 313 3.22 28.62 32.48
N VAL A 314 3.68 27.47 31.97
CA VAL A 314 5.09 27.10 31.99
C VAL A 314 5.84 27.88 30.91
N TRP A 315 6.72 28.80 31.31
CA TRP A 315 7.55 29.61 30.42
C TRP A 315 8.70 28.80 29.81
N ASP A 316 9.46 28.11 30.66
CA ASP A 316 10.50 27.17 30.22
C ASP A 316 10.02 25.74 30.42
N PHE A 317 9.54 25.15 29.34
CA PHE A 317 9.08 23.77 29.32
C PHE A 317 10.19 22.77 29.68
N TYR A 318 11.42 23.01 29.22
CA TYR A 318 12.52 22.08 29.46
C TYR A 318 12.97 22.15 30.92
N GLU A 319 13.00 23.34 31.50
CA GLU A 319 13.33 23.53 32.91
C GLU A 319 12.29 22.89 33.83
N PHE A 320 11.01 23.11 33.56
CA PHE A 320 9.92 22.48 34.32
C PHE A 320 9.95 20.95 34.19
N GLU A 321 10.03 20.42 32.96
CA GLU A 321 10.08 18.97 32.76
C GLU A 321 11.30 18.36 33.46
N TRP A 322 12.44 19.05 33.48
CA TRP A 322 13.62 18.58 34.16
C TRP A 322 13.47 18.58 35.69
N SER A 323 13.20 19.75 36.26
CA SER A 323 13.23 19.97 37.70
C SER A 323 12.04 19.34 38.42
N GLU A 324 10.86 19.34 37.81
CA GLU A 324 9.62 18.87 38.46
C GLU A 324 9.28 17.41 38.10
N ARG A 325 9.74 16.89 36.95
CA ARG A 325 9.35 15.54 36.49
C ARG A 325 10.52 14.58 36.39
N ILE A 326 11.53 14.91 35.60
CA ILE A 326 12.61 13.99 35.23
C ILE A 326 13.53 13.74 36.43
N MET A 327 13.99 14.80 37.09
CA MET A 327 14.93 14.67 38.20
C MET A 327 14.31 13.91 39.39
N PRO A 328 13.08 14.24 39.85
CA PRO A 328 12.44 13.46 40.92
C PRO A 328 12.16 12.00 40.51
N ALA A 329 11.85 11.75 39.24
CA ALA A 329 11.66 10.40 38.73
C ALA A 329 12.97 9.60 38.72
N LEU A 330 14.11 10.22 38.37
CA LEU A 330 15.43 9.57 38.47
C LEU A 330 15.81 9.25 39.92
N GLU A 331 15.57 10.17 40.85
CA GLU A 331 15.81 9.96 42.28
C GLU A 331 14.94 8.83 42.84
N THR A 332 13.65 8.82 42.48
CA THR A 332 12.72 7.76 42.86
C THR A 332 13.14 6.41 42.28
N PHE A 333 13.53 6.38 41.01
CA PHE A 333 14.02 5.16 40.35
C PHE A 333 15.29 4.63 41.03
N HIS A 334 16.25 5.51 41.34
CA HIS A 334 17.46 5.14 42.06
C HIS A 334 17.13 4.57 43.45
N ARG A 335 16.21 5.20 44.19
CA ARG A 335 15.78 4.72 45.50
C ARG A 335 15.16 3.31 45.46
N LEU A 336 14.39 2.99 44.41
CA LEU A 336 13.71 1.70 44.27
C LEU A 336 14.64 0.59 43.74
N GLU A 337 15.47 0.90 42.75
CA GLU A 337 16.28 -0.09 42.03
C GLU A 337 17.77 -0.08 42.44
N GLY A 338 18.18 0.86 43.29
CA GLY A 338 19.57 1.09 43.69
C GLY A 338 20.48 1.63 42.58
N HIS A 339 19.93 1.99 41.41
CA HIS A 339 20.70 2.46 40.26
C HIS A 339 19.87 3.29 39.28
N CYS A 340 20.51 4.09 38.42
CA CYS A 340 19.87 4.88 37.36
C CYS A 340 19.86 4.19 35.97
N ARG A 341 19.87 2.85 35.91
CA ARG A 341 19.81 2.06 34.66
C ARG A 341 18.37 1.89 34.18
N VAL A 342 17.72 3.00 33.85
CA VAL A 342 16.31 3.01 33.41
C VAL A 342 16.14 2.25 32.08
N PRO A 343 15.31 1.17 32.03
CA PRO A 343 15.03 0.46 30.78
C PRO A 343 14.39 1.38 29.74
N ASN A 344 14.70 1.20 28.45
CA ASN A 344 14.17 2.05 27.37
C ASN A 344 12.62 2.10 27.33
N SER A 345 11.96 1.01 27.72
CA SER A 345 10.50 0.88 27.75
C SER A 345 9.88 1.36 29.06
N PHE A 346 10.68 1.78 30.05
CA PHE A 346 10.18 2.17 31.35
C PHE A 346 9.37 3.47 31.27
N VAL A 347 8.15 3.39 31.79
CA VAL A 347 7.20 4.49 31.96
C VAL A 347 6.90 4.57 33.44
N VAL A 348 6.93 5.78 34.00
CA VAL A 348 6.66 6.03 35.41
C VAL A 348 5.22 5.57 35.74
N PRO A 349 5.05 4.58 36.64
CA PRO A 349 3.73 4.10 37.06
C PRO A 349 2.93 5.18 37.81
N SER A 350 1.61 5.06 37.75
CA SER A 350 0.67 5.91 38.49
C SER A 350 0.39 5.38 39.90
N ASP A 351 1.45 5.15 40.67
CA ASP A 351 1.36 4.68 42.07
C ASP A 351 1.98 5.69 43.05
N ASP A 352 1.70 5.48 44.34
CA ASP A 352 2.07 6.40 45.43
C ASP A 352 3.59 6.53 45.66
N ASN A 353 4.41 5.65 45.07
CA ASN A 353 5.86 5.79 45.15
C ASN A 353 6.38 6.94 44.26
N TRP A 354 5.59 7.37 43.28
CA TRP A 354 5.96 8.35 42.27
C TRP A 354 5.19 9.65 42.43
N LEU A 355 5.85 10.79 42.20
CA LEU A 355 5.16 12.08 42.16
C LEU A 355 4.13 12.09 41.04
N LYS A 356 2.91 12.56 41.33
CA LYS A 356 1.81 12.65 40.36
C LYS A 356 2.20 13.39 39.08
N VAL A 357 3.04 14.41 39.21
CA VAL A 357 3.54 15.20 38.07
C VAL A 357 4.44 14.38 37.15
N SER A 358 5.10 13.33 37.65
CA SER A 358 5.96 12.42 36.90
C SER A 358 5.22 11.21 36.33
N TRP A 359 3.96 10.96 36.68
CA TRP A 359 3.18 9.85 36.13
C TRP A 359 3.14 9.90 34.58
N ASP A 360 3.14 8.71 33.96
CA ASP A 360 3.19 8.50 32.51
C ASP A 360 4.43 9.06 31.80
N LEU A 361 5.42 9.58 32.54
CA LEU A 361 6.69 10.00 31.98
C LEU A 361 7.40 8.78 31.41
N LYS A 362 7.68 8.81 30.11
CA LYS A 362 8.50 7.79 29.42
C LYS A 362 9.98 7.97 29.77
N LEU A 363 10.31 7.82 31.05
CA LEU A 363 11.63 8.10 31.62
C LEU A 363 12.74 7.33 30.90
N GLY A 364 12.48 6.09 30.47
CA GLY A 364 13.43 5.31 29.65
C GLY A 364 13.80 6.00 28.33
N ASN A 365 12.82 6.57 27.64
CA ASN A 365 13.06 7.32 26.41
C ASN A 365 13.79 8.63 26.66
N VAL A 366 13.49 9.31 27.78
CA VAL A 366 14.17 10.54 28.20
C VAL A 366 15.65 10.25 28.46
N VAL A 367 15.97 9.27 29.30
CA VAL A 367 17.35 8.86 29.61
C VAL A 367 18.12 8.45 28.35
N ARG A 368 17.48 7.72 27.43
CA ARG A 368 18.07 7.42 26.12
C ARG A 368 18.35 8.69 25.31
N GLY A 369 17.44 9.66 25.31
CA GLY A 369 17.59 10.95 24.63
C GLY A 369 18.74 11.78 25.21
N ILE A 370 18.87 11.80 26.54
CA ILE A 370 20.00 12.42 27.25
C ILE A 370 21.32 11.82 26.76
N ARG A 371 21.45 10.49 26.74
CA ARG A 371 22.69 9.79 26.36
C ARG A 371 23.05 9.90 24.89
N SER A 372 22.06 9.88 23.99
CA SER A 372 22.29 9.75 22.53
C SER A 372 22.15 11.05 21.73
N LYS A 373 21.32 11.98 22.19
CA LYS A 373 20.97 13.20 21.45
C LYS A 373 21.34 14.49 22.19
N GLY A 374 21.91 14.40 23.39
CA GLY A 374 22.21 15.56 24.22
C GLY A 374 20.95 16.34 24.64
N SER A 375 19.81 15.66 24.78
CA SER A 375 18.58 16.30 25.28
C SER A 375 18.79 16.84 26.69
N TYR A 376 18.21 18.01 27.01
CA TYR A 376 18.37 18.69 28.30
C TYR A 376 19.83 19.09 28.64
N SER A 377 20.66 19.37 27.63
CA SER A 377 22.09 19.70 27.81
C SER A 377 22.35 20.83 28.81
N THR A 378 21.51 21.86 28.83
CA THR A 378 21.62 22.98 29.79
C THR A 378 21.39 22.52 31.22
N GLN A 379 20.29 21.80 31.46
CA GLN A 379 19.93 21.28 32.79
C GLN A 379 20.92 20.21 33.27
N ILE A 380 21.36 19.33 32.38
CA ILE A 380 22.42 18.35 32.64
C ILE A 380 23.71 19.01 33.09
N SER A 381 24.11 20.10 32.41
CA SER A 381 25.34 20.80 32.77
C SER A 381 25.25 21.42 34.17
N ARG A 382 24.06 21.89 34.57
CA ARG A 382 23.79 22.43 35.92
C ARG A 382 23.78 21.34 36.97
N ASP A 383 23.07 20.23 36.73
CA ASP A 383 22.79 19.19 37.73
C ASP A 383 23.73 17.97 37.59
N LYS A 384 24.86 18.13 36.89
CA LYS A 384 25.80 17.05 36.58
C LYS A 384 26.27 16.32 37.84
N THR A 385 26.68 17.07 38.87
CA THR A 385 27.13 16.50 40.14
C THR A 385 26.04 15.66 40.81
N ARG A 386 24.79 16.14 40.80
CA ARG A 386 23.65 15.43 41.40
C ARG A 386 23.34 14.13 40.64
N LEU A 387 23.52 14.12 39.32
CA LEU A 387 23.40 12.90 38.51
C LEU A 387 24.54 11.91 38.77
N GLU A 388 25.77 12.40 38.98
CA GLU A 388 26.92 11.57 39.35
C GLU A 388 26.72 10.92 40.73
N GLU A 389 26.19 11.65 41.72
CA GLU A 389 25.82 11.12 43.04
C GLU A 389 24.76 10.02 42.97
N LEU A 390 23.81 10.10 42.03
CA LEU A 390 22.81 9.06 41.78
C LEU A 390 23.36 7.85 41.00
N GLY A 391 24.66 7.85 40.65
CA GLY A 391 25.27 6.79 39.85
C GLY A 391 24.73 6.75 38.41
N PHE A 392 24.43 7.92 37.82
CA PHE A 392 23.94 7.99 36.45
C PHE A 392 25.02 7.56 35.44
N VAL A 393 24.75 6.47 34.74
CA VAL A 393 25.64 5.97 33.69
C VAL A 393 25.48 6.82 32.42
N TRP A 394 26.54 7.56 32.06
CA TRP A 394 26.59 8.40 30.86
C TRP A 394 26.77 7.58 29.58
N ASP A 395 27.78 6.72 29.55
CA ASP A 395 27.99 5.76 28.46
C ASP A 395 27.55 4.37 28.90
N PHE A 396 26.33 4.01 28.49
CA PHE A 396 25.75 2.70 28.79
C PHE A 396 26.53 1.56 28.13
N ASN A 397 27.08 1.77 26.93
CA ASN A 397 27.81 0.72 26.23
C ASN A 397 29.16 0.47 26.88
N GLU A 398 29.84 1.53 27.32
CA GLU A 398 31.11 1.43 28.04
C GLU A 398 30.94 0.70 29.38
N TYR A 399 29.93 1.09 30.15
CA TYR A 399 29.60 0.42 31.41
C TYR A 399 29.22 -1.05 31.19
N GLU A 400 28.29 -1.34 30.28
CA GLU A 400 27.90 -2.73 29.98
C GLU A 400 29.09 -3.55 29.50
N TRP A 401 29.98 -2.99 28.69
CA TRP A 401 31.16 -3.69 28.22
C TRP A 401 32.11 -4.05 29.35
N SER A 402 32.52 -3.04 30.14
CA SER A 402 33.56 -3.18 31.14
C SER A 402 33.08 -3.95 32.38
N GLU A 403 31.83 -3.74 32.81
CA GLU A 403 31.30 -4.33 34.05
C GLU A 403 30.54 -5.64 33.83
N ARG A 404 30.11 -5.94 32.59
CA ARG A 404 29.26 -7.11 32.34
C ARG A 404 29.77 -8.00 31.21
N VAL A 405 29.95 -7.46 30.00
CA VAL A 405 30.29 -8.28 28.82
C VAL A 405 31.67 -8.89 28.95
N MET A 406 32.69 -8.10 29.28
CA MET A 406 34.06 -8.60 29.44
C MET A 406 34.21 -9.60 30.59
N PRO A 407 33.74 -9.31 31.83
CA PRO A 407 33.78 -10.28 32.92
C PRO A 407 33.02 -11.58 32.60
N ALA A 408 31.93 -11.48 31.84
CA ALA A 408 31.19 -12.67 31.41
C ALA A 408 31.96 -13.52 30.40
N LEU A 409 32.68 -12.90 29.46
CA LEU A 409 33.56 -13.63 28.53
C LEU A 409 34.73 -14.30 29.25
N GLU A 410 35.35 -13.61 30.22
CA GLU A 410 36.43 -14.15 31.06
C GLU A 410 35.93 -15.33 31.91
N SER A 411 34.76 -15.19 32.54
CA SER A 411 34.14 -16.27 33.31
C SER A 411 33.78 -17.47 32.44
N PHE A 412 33.25 -17.23 31.23
CA PHE A 412 32.95 -18.29 30.27
C PHE A 412 34.22 -19.03 29.81
N HIS A 413 35.27 -18.29 29.49
CA HIS A 413 36.57 -18.87 29.10
C HIS A 413 37.16 -19.73 30.21
N ARG A 414 37.09 -19.26 31.46
CA ARG A 414 37.57 -20.01 32.63
C ARG A 414 36.83 -21.35 32.82
N LEU A 415 35.52 -21.40 32.52
CA LEU A 415 34.71 -22.61 32.71
C LEU A 415 34.82 -23.58 31.53
N GLU A 416 34.81 -23.08 30.30
CA GLU A 416 34.71 -23.90 29.08
C GLU A 416 36.05 -24.02 28.32
N GLY A 417 37.09 -23.31 28.75
CA GLY A 417 38.40 -23.24 28.08
C GLY A 417 38.38 -22.47 26.75
N HIS A 418 37.26 -21.88 26.35
CA HIS A 418 37.09 -21.16 25.10
C HIS A 418 35.98 -20.08 25.16
N CYS A 419 35.98 -19.09 24.25
CA CYS A 419 34.91 -18.08 24.15
C CYS A 419 33.86 -18.39 23.06
N ARG A 420 33.52 -19.66 22.83
CA ARG A 420 32.51 -20.08 21.84
C ARG A 420 31.09 -20.02 22.40
N VAL A 421 30.68 -18.84 22.86
CA VAL A 421 29.37 -18.65 23.50
C VAL A 421 28.22 -18.96 22.52
N PRO A 422 27.36 -19.96 22.80
CA PRO A 422 26.18 -20.22 21.97
C PRO A 422 25.23 -19.04 21.96
N LYS A 423 24.55 -18.77 20.84
CA LYS A 423 23.62 -17.61 20.74
C LYS A 423 22.54 -17.60 21.82
N SER A 424 22.03 -18.77 22.20
CA SER A 424 21.00 -18.93 23.22
C SER A 424 21.53 -18.91 24.66
N PHE A 425 22.85 -18.80 24.86
CA PHE A 425 23.45 -18.85 26.19
C PHE A 425 23.06 -17.62 27.02
N VAL A 426 22.57 -17.89 28.22
CA VAL A 426 22.23 -16.93 29.26
C VAL A 426 23.00 -17.34 30.50
N VAL A 427 23.65 -16.37 31.15
CA VAL A 427 24.43 -16.63 32.35
C VAL A 427 23.52 -17.20 33.45
N PRO A 428 23.79 -18.42 33.95
CA PRO A 428 23.01 -19.03 35.01
C PRO A 428 23.21 -18.31 36.34
N SER A 429 22.22 -18.45 37.23
CA SER A 429 22.27 -17.92 38.60
C SER A 429 22.90 -18.93 39.54
N ASP A 430 24.18 -19.20 39.34
CA ASP A 430 24.96 -20.11 40.19
C ASP A 430 26.30 -19.48 40.61
N ASP A 431 26.94 -20.11 41.61
CA ASP A 431 28.15 -19.61 42.27
C ASP A 431 29.37 -19.51 41.34
N ASN A 432 29.35 -20.12 40.16
CA ASN A 432 30.44 -20.00 39.19
C ASN A 432 30.44 -18.64 38.48
N TRP A 433 29.35 -17.87 38.61
CA TRP A 433 29.14 -16.59 37.95
C TRP A 433 28.93 -15.47 38.98
N PRO A 434 29.59 -14.31 38.82
CA PRO A 434 29.28 -13.13 39.62
C PRO A 434 27.80 -12.74 39.52
N ILE A 435 27.20 -12.35 40.65
CA ILE A 435 25.76 -12.01 40.75
C ILE A 435 25.35 -10.94 39.72
N ALA A 436 26.23 -9.97 39.46
CA ALA A 436 26.01 -8.90 38.48
C ALA A 436 25.83 -9.41 37.02
N LEU A 437 26.26 -10.64 36.73
CA LEU A 437 26.19 -11.27 35.42
C LEU A 437 24.98 -12.18 35.26
N TRP A 438 24.32 -12.58 36.35
CA TRP A 438 23.18 -13.50 36.31
C TRP A 438 22.08 -13.00 35.38
N GLY A 439 21.57 -13.90 34.52
CA GLY A 439 20.54 -13.58 33.53
C GLY A 439 21.04 -12.79 32.31
N LEU A 440 22.33 -12.44 32.23
CA LEU A 440 22.90 -11.76 31.07
C LEU A 440 22.87 -12.69 29.85
N LYS A 441 22.24 -12.24 28.77
CA LYS A 441 22.17 -12.98 27.49
C LYS A 441 23.45 -12.81 26.68
N VAL A 442 24.58 -13.24 27.23
CA VAL A 442 25.93 -13.10 26.64
C VAL A 442 25.98 -13.67 25.23
N GLY A 443 25.26 -14.78 24.97
CA GLY A 443 25.17 -15.36 23.63
C GLY A 443 24.62 -14.40 22.56
N ASN A 444 23.59 -13.63 22.91
CA ASN A 444 23.03 -12.62 22.01
C ASN A 444 23.99 -11.44 21.82
N VAL A 445 24.69 -11.04 22.89
CA VAL A 445 25.69 -9.97 22.85
C VAL A 445 26.85 -10.36 21.91
N VAL A 446 27.42 -11.54 22.09
CA VAL A 446 28.50 -12.09 21.25
C VAL A 446 28.05 -12.26 19.80
N SER A 447 26.82 -12.72 19.57
CA SER A 447 26.24 -12.77 18.22
C SER A 447 26.11 -11.37 17.60
N GLY A 448 25.74 -10.35 18.39
CA GLY A 448 25.65 -8.95 17.96
C GLY A 448 27.02 -8.36 17.62
N ILE A 449 28.04 -8.65 18.44
CA ILE A 449 29.44 -8.29 18.18
C ILE A 449 29.88 -8.83 16.81
N ARG A 450 29.66 -10.13 16.55
CA ARG A 450 30.09 -10.80 15.31
C ARG A 450 29.33 -10.33 14.06
N SER A 451 28.02 -10.06 14.18
CA SER A 451 27.16 -9.81 13.00
C SER A 451 26.86 -8.35 12.72
N LYS A 452 26.84 -7.49 13.74
CA LYS A 452 26.39 -6.09 13.64
C LYS A 452 27.47 -5.08 14.03
N GLY A 453 28.66 -5.54 14.42
CA GLY A 453 29.72 -4.67 14.94
C GLY A 453 29.32 -3.95 16.23
N SER A 454 28.45 -4.55 17.05
CA SER A 454 28.10 -3.99 18.36
C SER A 454 29.36 -3.85 19.24
N TYR A 455 29.44 -2.77 20.02
CA TYR A 455 30.61 -2.45 20.86
C TYR A 455 31.92 -2.24 20.08
N SER A 456 31.86 -1.75 18.84
CA SER A 456 33.04 -1.55 17.97
C SER A 456 34.17 -0.74 18.61
N THR A 457 33.83 0.33 19.34
CA THR A 457 34.80 1.17 20.07
C THR A 457 35.50 0.36 21.16
N GLN A 458 34.73 -0.33 22.00
CA GLN A 458 35.27 -1.12 23.12
C GLN A 458 36.08 -2.34 22.63
N ILE A 459 35.59 -3.02 21.59
CA ILE A 459 36.31 -4.10 20.92
C ILE A 459 37.67 -3.64 20.39
N SER A 460 37.72 -2.44 19.80
CA SER A 460 38.97 -1.91 19.26
C SER A 460 39.99 -1.66 20.38
N ARG A 461 39.53 -1.20 21.55
CA ARG A 461 40.36 -1.01 22.75
C ARG A 461 40.82 -2.34 23.36
N ASP A 462 39.92 -3.29 23.56
CA ASP A 462 40.18 -4.56 24.26
C ASP A 462 40.56 -5.72 23.31
N LYS A 463 40.99 -5.41 22.08
CA LYS A 463 41.30 -6.39 21.03
C LYS A 463 42.34 -7.42 21.48
N THR A 464 43.36 -6.99 22.22
CA THR A 464 44.41 -7.88 22.75
C THR A 464 43.85 -8.86 23.77
N ARG A 465 43.03 -8.39 24.72
CA ARG A 465 42.37 -9.23 25.73
C ARG A 465 41.45 -10.27 25.09
N LEU A 466 40.67 -9.86 24.07
CA LEU A 466 39.81 -10.79 23.33
C LEU A 466 40.61 -11.86 22.56
N LYS A 467 41.81 -11.51 22.07
CA LYS A 467 42.71 -12.47 21.42
C LYS A 467 43.23 -13.50 22.42
N GLU A 468 43.63 -13.06 23.62
CA GLU A 468 44.12 -13.94 24.70
C GLU A 468 43.04 -14.90 25.19
N LEU A 469 41.79 -14.45 25.26
CA LEU A 469 40.63 -15.29 25.61
C LEU A 469 40.22 -16.28 24.49
N GLY A 470 40.88 -16.25 23.33
CA GLY A 470 40.53 -17.11 22.19
C GLY A 470 39.17 -16.77 21.58
N PHE A 471 38.79 -15.48 21.56
CA PHE A 471 37.52 -15.05 20.97
C PHE A 471 37.51 -15.28 19.46
N VAL A 472 36.64 -16.18 19.00
CA VAL A 472 36.47 -16.47 17.57
C VAL A 472 35.63 -15.38 16.92
N TRP A 473 36.25 -14.64 15.98
CA TRP A 473 35.63 -13.56 15.21
C TRP A 473 34.70 -14.09 14.12
N ASP A 474 35.18 -15.05 13.34
CA ASP A 474 34.38 -15.74 12.32
C ASP A 474 34.08 -17.17 12.76
N PHE A 475 32.93 -17.34 13.40
CA PHE A 475 32.44 -18.64 13.84
C PHE A 475 32.21 -19.59 12.65
N TYR A 476 31.77 -19.07 11.50
CA TYR A 476 31.44 -19.91 10.34
C TYR A 476 32.71 -20.43 9.66
N GLU A 477 33.75 -19.61 9.58
CA GLU A 477 35.04 -20.02 9.04
C GLU A 477 35.70 -21.11 9.89
N TYR A 478 35.69 -20.94 11.22
CA TYR A 478 36.20 -21.95 12.14
C TYR A 478 35.41 -23.26 12.05
N GLU A 479 34.07 -23.20 12.14
CA GLU A 479 33.23 -24.40 12.03
C GLU A 479 33.43 -25.12 10.69
N TRP A 480 33.62 -24.38 9.60
CA TRP A 480 33.85 -24.95 8.28
C TRP A 480 35.19 -25.68 8.20
N SER A 481 36.28 -24.98 8.48
CA SER A 481 37.64 -25.47 8.25
C SER A 481 38.06 -26.54 9.27
N GLU A 482 37.62 -26.43 10.53
CA GLU A 482 38.06 -27.31 11.61
C GLU A 482 37.09 -28.46 11.90
N ARG A 483 35.83 -28.37 11.44
CA ARG A 483 34.81 -29.38 11.77
C ARG A 483 34.10 -29.95 10.56
N ILE A 484 33.48 -29.10 9.73
CA ILE A 484 32.60 -29.55 8.63
C ILE A 484 33.43 -30.23 7.53
N MET A 485 34.51 -29.61 7.07
CA MET A 485 35.36 -30.17 6.01
C MET A 485 36.03 -31.50 6.45
N PRO A 486 36.71 -31.58 7.61
CA PRO A 486 37.27 -32.85 8.09
C PRO A 486 36.22 -33.95 8.27
N ALA A 487 35.00 -33.58 8.68
CA ALA A 487 33.91 -34.55 8.81
C ALA A 487 33.44 -35.10 7.45
N LEU A 488 33.39 -34.26 6.41
CA LEU A 488 33.05 -34.69 5.05
C LEU A 488 34.12 -35.60 4.45
N GLU A 489 35.39 -35.30 4.67
CA GLU A 489 36.52 -36.13 4.22
C GLU A 489 36.54 -37.48 4.92
N THR A 490 36.32 -37.50 6.23
CA THR A 490 36.23 -38.74 7.02
C THR A 490 35.04 -39.59 6.56
N PHE A 491 33.89 -38.96 6.30
CA PHE A 491 32.71 -39.66 5.78
C PHE A 491 32.97 -40.26 4.40
N HIS A 492 33.57 -39.49 3.48
CA HIS A 492 33.93 -39.97 2.15
C HIS A 492 34.88 -41.17 2.21
N ARG A 493 35.89 -41.11 3.10
CA ARG A 493 36.84 -42.21 3.30
C ARG A 493 36.16 -43.50 3.76
N LEU A 494 35.12 -43.40 4.60
CA LEU A 494 34.43 -44.57 5.16
C LEU A 494 33.37 -45.15 4.21
N GLU A 495 32.58 -44.29 3.57
CA GLU A 495 31.40 -44.68 2.79
C GLU A 495 31.64 -44.64 1.26
N GLY A 496 32.81 -44.15 0.82
CA GLY A 496 33.15 -43.94 -0.58
C GLY A 496 32.36 -42.82 -1.27
N HIS A 497 31.54 -42.06 -0.53
CA HIS A 497 30.70 -40.98 -1.07
C HIS A 497 30.34 -39.94 0.00
N CYS A 498 29.95 -38.73 -0.40
CA CYS A 498 29.45 -37.67 0.50
C CYS A 498 27.91 -37.61 0.62
N ARG A 499 27.20 -38.73 0.47
CA ARG A 499 25.73 -38.80 0.62
C ARG A 499 25.30 -38.91 2.08
N VAL A 500 25.69 -37.93 2.89
CA VAL A 500 25.41 -37.92 4.33
C VAL A 500 23.89 -37.89 4.58
N PRO A 501 23.31 -38.89 5.27
CA PRO A 501 21.90 -38.89 5.66
C PRO A 501 21.58 -37.71 6.58
N LYS A 502 20.40 -37.09 6.44
CA LYS A 502 20.02 -35.92 7.26
C LYS A 502 20.12 -36.19 8.77
N SER A 503 19.78 -37.41 9.20
CA SER A 503 19.82 -37.84 10.60
C SER A 503 21.22 -38.24 11.09
N PHE A 504 22.23 -38.24 10.22
CA PHE A 504 23.56 -38.71 10.58
C PHE A 504 24.25 -37.72 11.53
N VAL A 505 24.73 -38.28 12.64
CA VAL A 505 25.50 -37.61 13.68
C VAL A 505 26.82 -38.36 13.78
N VAL A 506 27.93 -37.62 13.82
CA VAL A 506 29.27 -38.21 13.92
C VAL A 506 29.34 -39.06 15.19
N PRO A 507 29.59 -40.37 15.07
CA PRO A 507 29.72 -41.27 16.21
C PRO A 507 31.01 -41.01 16.98
N SER A 508 31.01 -41.36 18.27
CA SER A 508 32.19 -41.29 19.14
C SER A 508 33.03 -42.57 19.02
N ASP A 509 33.55 -42.85 17.83
CA ASP A 509 34.39 -44.02 17.57
C ASP A 509 35.77 -43.63 17.00
N GLU A 510 36.70 -44.59 17.00
CA GLU A 510 38.11 -44.40 16.62
C GLU A 510 38.31 -43.94 15.17
N ASN A 511 37.32 -44.13 14.29
CA ASN A 511 37.42 -43.69 12.90
C ASN A 511 37.22 -42.18 12.73
N TRP A 512 36.73 -41.50 13.77
CA TRP A 512 36.41 -40.07 13.78
C TRP A 512 37.30 -39.30 14.77
N PRO A 513 37.90 -38.17 14.37
CA PRO A 513 38.59 -37.28 15.30
C PRO A 513 37.68 -36.81 16.44
N ILE A 514 38.21 -36.74 17.66
CA ILE A 514 37.47 -36.38 18.89
C ILE A 514 36.73 -35.04 18.75
N ALA A 515 37.34 -34.07 18.06
CA ALA A 515 36.74 -32.75 17.82
C ALA A 515 35.44 -32.80 16.98
N LEU A 516 35.19 -33.91 16.28
CA LEU A 516 34.02 -34.10 15.41
C LEU A 516 32.90 -34.88 16.09
N TRP A 517 33.15 -35.54 17.21
CA TRP A 517 32.16 -36.38 17.90
C TRP A 517 30.89 -35.59 18.25
N GLY A 518 29.73 -36.18 17.95
CA GLY A 518 28.43 -35.55 18.17
C GLY A 518 28.05 -34.45 17.16
N LEU A 519 28.90 -34.16 16.16
CA LEU A 519 28.57 -33.21 15.10
C LEU A 519 27.40 -33.74 14.27
N LYS A 520 26.30 -32.99 14.20
CA LYS A 520 25.13 -33.32 13.37
C LYS A 520 25.38 -32.98 11.89
N ILE A 521 26.43 -33.55 11.31
CA ILE A 521 26.91 -33.24 9.95
C ILE A 521 25.82 -33.51 8.89
N GLY A 522 24.91 -34.46 9.10
CA GLY A 522 23.75 -34.67 8.23
C GLY A 522 22.82 -33.47 8.11
N ASN A 523 22.55 -32.78 9.22
CA ASN A 523 21.75 -31.56 9.21
C ASN A 523 22.49 -30.40 8.55
N VAL A 524 23.81 -30.31 8.75
CA VAL A 524 24.67 -29.28 8.13
C VAL A 524 24.66 -29.45 6.61
N VAL A 525 24.92 -30.67 6.11
CA VAL A 525 24.88 -30.99 4.67
C VAL A 525 23.50 -30.75 4.06
N SER A 526 22.43 -31.11 4.78
CA SER A 526 21.07 -30.79 4.35
C SER A 526 20.83 -29.27 4.26
N GLY A 527 21.37 -28.49 5.20
CA GLY A 527 21.30 -27.03 5.20
C GLY A 527 22.11 -26.39 4.07
N ILE A 528 23.29 -26.94 3.76
CA ILE A 528 24.11 -26.55 2.60
C ILE A 528 23.30 -26.71 1.32
N ARG A 529 22.72 -27.89 1.10
CA ARG A 529 21.94 -28.22 -0.12
C ARG A 529 20.66 -27.40 -0.27
N SER A 530 19.93 -27.15 0.83
CA SER A 530 18.58 -26.56 0.76
C SER A 530 18.52 -25.06 1.01
N LYS A 531 19.47 -24.50 1.77
CA LYS A 531 19.42 -23.10 2.24
C LYS A 531 20.65 -22.28 1.83
N GLY A 532 21.63 -22.89 1.16
CA GLY A 532 22.90 -22.22 0.84
C GLY A 532 23.71 -21.82 2.08
N SER A 533 23.60 -22.59 3.17
CA SER A 533 24.42 -22.36 4.37
C SER A 533 25.91 -22.49 4.03
N TYR A 534 26.77 -21.66 4.63
CA TYR A 534 28.22 -21.62 4.36
C TYR A 534 28.59 -21.25 2.92
N SER A 535 27.78 -20.44 2.22
CA SER A 535 27.99 -20.07 0.81
C SER A 535 29.39 -19.51 0.50
N THR A 536 29.96 -18.72 1.39
CA THR A 536 31.30 -18.14 1.23
C THR A 536 32.37 -19.24 1.24
N GLN A 537 32.32 -20.12 2.23
CA GLN A 537 33.27 -21.23 2.36
C GLN A 537 33.12 -22.27 1.25
N ILE A 538 31.87 -22.58 0.88
CA ILE A 538 31.55 -23.44 -0.26
C ILE A 538 32.16 -22.89 -1.56
N SER A 539 32.06 -21.58 -1.79
CA SER A 539 32.60 -20.97 -3.00
C SER A 539 34.12 -21.10 -3.07
N ARG A 540 34.79 -21.02 -1.92
CA ARG A 540 36.25 -21.21 -1.81
C ARG A 540 36.66 -22.67 -2.02
N ASP A 541 35.98 -23.60 -1.35
CA ASP A 541 36.36 -25.02 -1.31
C ASP A 541 35.58 -25.88 -2.32
N LYS A 542 34.98 -25.24 -3.34
CA LYS A 542 34.12 -25.89 -4.34
C LYS A 542 34.81 -27.07 -5.03
N THR A 543 36.05 -26.86 -5.49
CA THR A 543 36.85 -27.88 -6.17
C THR A 543 37.10 -29.08 -5.26
N ARG A 544 37.42 -28.84 -3.98
CA ARG A 544 37.66 -29.90 -2.99
C ARG A 544 36.38 -30.71 -2.70
N LEU A 545 35.22 -30.05 -2.69
CA LEU A 545 33.93 -30.74 -2.56
C LEU A 545 33.57 -31.55 -3.81
N GLU A 546 33.91 -31.07 -5.00
CA GLU A 546 33.74 -31.81 -6.25
C GLU A 546 34.62 -33.07 -6.30
N GLU A 547 35.88 -32.98 -5.86
CA GLU A 547 36.80 -34.12 -5.73
C GLU A 547 36.30 -35.19 -4.74
N LEU A 548 35.64 -34.78 -3.66
CA LEU A 548 35.01 -35.69 -2.69
C LEU A 548 33.69 -36.30 -3.20
N GLY A 549 33.24 -35.96 -4.41
CA GLY A 549 31.98 -36.43 -4.97
C GLY A 549 30.76 -35.88 -4.22
N PHE A 550 30.82 -34.64 -3.75
CA PHE A 550 29.70 -34.00 -3.05
C PHE A 550 28.51 -33.77 -3.99
N VAL A 551 27.41 -34.46 -3.72
CA VAL A 551 26.17 -34.30 -4.48
C VAL A 551 25.45 -33.01 -4.05
N TRP A 552 25.39 -32.04 -4.96
CA TRP A 552 24.73 -30.75 -4.76
C TRP A 552 23.20 -30.86 -4.83
N ASP A 553 22.69 -31.53 -5.88
CA ASP A 553 21.27 -31.83 -6.03
C ASP A 553 21.04 -33.34 -5.89
N PHE A 554 20.55 -33.72 -4.71
CA PHE A 554 20.22 -35.11 -4.41
C PHE A 554 19.08 -35.64 -5.30
N TYR A 555 18.09 -34.81 -5.63
CA TYR A 555 16.93 -35.24 -6.43
C TYR A 555 17.33 -35.45 -7.88
N GLU A 556 18.20 -34.60 -8.41
CA GLU A 556 18.74 -34.76 -9.76
C GLU A 556 19.57 -36.04 -9.91
N PHE A 557 20.47 -36.28 -8.96
CA PHE A 557 21.25 -37.51 -8.92
C PHE A 557 20.35 -38.75 -8.80
N GLU A 558 19.39 -38.74 -7.86
CA GLU A 558 18.51 -39.90 -7.66
C GLU A 558 17.63 -40.16 -8.89
N TRP A 559 17.17 -39.11 -9.57
CA TRP A 559 16.39 -39.23 -10.80
C TRP A 559 17.20 -39.83 -11.95
N SER A 560 18.31 -39.21 -12.29
CA SER A 560 19.09 -39.53 -13.49
C SER A 560 19.87 -40.83 -13.35
N GLU A 561 20.40 -41.13 -12.16
CA GLU A 561 21.26 -42.30 -11.95
C GLU A 561 20.51 -43.53 -11.42
N ARG A 562 19.35 -43.35 -10.76
CA ARG A 562 18.62 -44.46 -10.12
C ARG A 562 17.22 -44.66 -10.68
N ILE A 563 16.38 -43.63 -10.65
CA ILE A 563 14.95 -43.78 -10.95
C ILE A 563 14.72 -44.03 -12.44
N MET A 564 15.31 -43.21 -13.32
CA MET A 564 15.14 -43.36 -14.76
C MET A 564 15.69 -44.70 -15.30
N PRO A 565 16.93 -45.12 -14.97
CA PRO A 565 17.43 -46.42 -15.41
C PRO A 565 16.61 -47.59 -14.87
N ALA A 566 16.09 -47.48 -13.65
CA ALA A 566 15.21 -48.50 -13.08
C ALA A 566 13.85 -48.56 -13.80
N LEU A 567 13.27 -47.42 -14.21
CA LEU A 567 12.04 -47.40 -15.01
C LEU A 567 12.24 -48.00 -16.41
N GLU A 568 13.37 -47.72 -17.05
CA GLU A 568 13.73 -48.28 -18.36
C GLU A 568 13.95 -49.79 -18.29
N THR A 569 14.67 -50.24 -17.25
CA THR A 569 14.88 -51.67 -16.99
C THR A 569 13.56 -52.38 -16.71
N PHE A 570 12.68 -51.77 -15.90
CA PHE A 570 11.35 -52.31 -15.62
C PHE A 570 10.50 -52.41 -16.90
N HIS A 571 10.50 -51.36 -17.74
CA HIS A 571 9.79 -51.37 -19.02
C HIS A 571 10.32 -52.48 -19.95
N ARG A 572 11.65 -52.65 -20.02
CA ARG A 572 12.28 -53.70 -20.84
C ARG A 572 11.87 -55.11 -20.41
N LEU A 573 11.70 -55.34 -19.11
CA LEU A 573 11.33 -56.66 -18.56
C LEU A 573 9.84 -56.96 -18.66
N GLU A 574 8.99 -55.97 -18.35
CA GLU A 574 7.54 -56.16 -18.20
C GLU A 574 6.73 -55.63 -19.41
N GLY A 575 7.38 -54.98 -20.37
CA GLY A 575 6.75 -54.32 -21.52
C GLY A 575 5.94 -53.06 -21.17
N HIS A 576 5.98 -52.61 -19.91
CA HIS A 576 5.23 -51.44 -19.43
C HIS A 576 5.84 -50.81 -18.16
N CYS A 577 5.51 -49.55 -17.86
CA CYS A 577 5.91 -48.89 -16.60
C CYS A 577 4.86 -48.96 -15.47
N ARG A 578 4.07 -50.04 -15.40
CA ARG A 578 3.08 -50.27 -14.33
C ARG A 578 3.72 -50.89 -13.09
N VAL A 579 4.62 -50.14 -12.45
CA VAL A 579 5.36 -50.62 -11.28
C VAL A 579 4.41 -50.85 -10.09
N PRO A 580 4.31 -52.07 -9.52
CA PRO A 580 3.50 -52.34 -8.33
C PRO A 580 3.97 -51.50 -7.14
N ASN A 581 3.05 -51.04 -6.28
CA ASN A 581 3.39 -50.19 -5.12
C ASN A 581 4.43 -50.83 -4.17
N SER A 582 4.42 -52.16 -4.06
CA SER A 582 5.35 -52.94 -3.23
C SER A 582 6.66 -53.31 -3.92
N PHE A 583 6.84 -52.94 -5.19
CA PHE A 583 8.02 -53.33 -5.96
C PHE A 583 9.27 -52.60 -5.45
N VAL A 584 10.30 -53.40 -5.19
CA VAL A 584 11.64 -52.98 -4.81
C VAL A 584 12.59 -53.57 -5.84
N VAL A 585 13.51 -52.75 -6.34
CA VAL A 585 14.50 -53.17 -7.34
C VAL A 585 15.35 -54.30 -6.75
N PRO A 586 15.33 -55.51 -7.36
CA PRO A 586 16.15 -56.62 -6.93
C PRO A 586 17.65 -56.37 -7.12
N SER A 587 18.45 -57.01 -6.28
CA SER A 587 19.93 -56.99 -6.37
C SER A 587 20.45 -58.08 -7.30
N ASP A 588 19.98 -58.08 -8.54
CA ASP A 588 20.43 -59.02 -9.59
C ASP A 588 21.02 -58.29 -10.80
N ASP A 589 21.67 -59.05 -11.68
CA ASP A 589 22.46 -58.54 -12.81
C ASP A 589 21.61 -57.82 -13.89
N ASN A 590 20.29 -57.96 -13.86
CA ASN A 590 19.42 -57.22 -14.78
C ASN A 590 19.31 -55.74 -14.40
N TRP A 591 19.68 -55.37 -13.16
CA TRP A 591 19.53 -54.03 -12.58
C TRP A 591 20.87 -53.38 -12.30
N LEU A 592 20.99 -52.08 -12.56
CA LEU A 592 22.19 -51.33 -12.21
C LEU A 592 22.39 -51.34 -10.69
N LYS A 593 23.62 -51.58 -10.23
CA LYS A 593 23.97 -51.62 -8.79
C LYS A 593 23.53 -50.39 -8.02
N VAL A 594 23.59 -49.21 -8.65
CA VAL A 594 23.16 -47.94 -8.07
C VAL A 594 21.64 -47.91 -7.79
N SER A 595 20.86 -48.71 -8.50
CA SER A 595 19.40 -48.81 -8.38
C SER A 595 18.93 -49.91 -7.43
N TRP A 596 19.80 -50.79 -6.96
CA TRP A 596 19.45 -51.85 -6.00
C TRP A 596 18.77 -51.28 -4.75
N ASP A 597 17.83 -52.05 -4.19
CA ASP A 597 16.98 -51.69 -3.04
C ASP A 597 16.12 -50.43 -3.20
N LEU A 598 16.07 -49.84 -4.40
CA LEU A 598 15.19 -48.72 -4.69
C LEU A 598 13.74 -49.20 -4.61
N LYS A 599 12.95 -48.59 -3.71
CA LYS A 599 11.50 -48.82 -3.60
C LYS A 599 10.76 -48.16 -4.75
N LEU A 600 11.04 -48.58 -5.98
CA LEU A 600 10.59 -47.96 -7.22
C LEU A 600 9.06 -47.85 -7.28
N GLY A 601 8.33 -48.83 -6.73
CA GLY A 601 6.87 -48.75 -6.59
C GLY A 601 6.37 -47.56 -5.78
N ASN A 602 7.04 -47.27 -4.66
CA ASN A 602 6.71 -46.11 -3.83
C ASN A 602 7.07 -44.79 -4.51
N VAL A 603 8.19 -44.77 -5.25
CA VAL A 603 8.64 -43.61 -6.02
C VAL A 603 7.63 -43.27 -7.11
N VAL A 604 7.24 -44.26 -7.94
CA VAL A 604 6.24 -44.09 -9.01
C VAL A 604 4.89 -43.64 -8.46
N ARG A 605 4.47 -44.19 -7.31
CA ARG A 605 3.26 -43.71 -6.61
C ARG A 605 3.41 -42.25 -6.16
N GLY A 606 4.57 -41.87 -5.64
CA GLY A 606 4.87 -40.49 -5.22
C GLY A 606 4.85 -39.51 -6.39
N ILE A 607 5.40 -39.92 -7.53
CA ILE A 607 5.35 -39.19 -8.81
C ILE A 607 3.88 -38.92 -9.19
N ARG A 608 3.05 -39.98 -9.23
CA ARG A 608 1.64 -39.89 -9.65
C ARG A 608 0.74 -39.10 -8.69
N SER A 609 0.94 -39.26 -7.37
CA SER A 609 -0.01 -38.75 -6.36
C SER A 609 0.43 -37.49 -5.63
N LYS A 610 1.73 -37.21 -5.55
CA LYS A 610 2.29 -36.12 -4.74
C LYS A 610 3.12 -35.14 -5.55
N GLY A 611 3.26 -35.34 -6.87
CA GLY A 611 4.12 -34.51 -7.72
C GLY A 611 5.60 -34.57 -7.33
N SER A 612 6.06 -35.69 -6.76
CA SER A 612 7.49 -35.88 -6.44
C SER A 612 8.33 -35.85 -7.72
N TYR A 613 9.52 -35.22 -7.67
CA TYR A 613 10.42 -35.03 -8.82
C TYR A 613 9.81 -34.19 -9.97
N SER A 614 8.91 -33.25 -9.67
CA SER A 614 8.21 -32.43 -10.68
C SER A 614 9.13 -31.75 -11.70
N THR A 615 10.30 -31.28 -11.27
CA THR A 615 11.29 -30.62 -12.13
C THR A 615 11.88 -31.59 -13.14
N GLN A 616 12.33 -32.75 -12.66
CA GLN A 616 12.91 -33.80 -13.49
C GLN A 616 11.87 -34.43 -14.42
N ILE A 617 10.66 -34.66 -13.93
CA ILE A 617 9.51 -35.11 -14.73
C ILE A 617 9.22 -34.15 -15.88
N SER A 618 9.24 -32.84 -15.63
CA SER A 618 8.97 -31.86 -16.68
C SER A 618 10.04 -31.90 -17.78
N ARG A 619 11.31 -32.14 -17.41
CA ARG A 619 12.42 -32.31 -18.36
C ARG A 619 12.32 -33.59 -19.16
N ASP A 620 12.08 -34.72 -18.49
CA ASP A 620 12.12 -36.06 -19.09
C ASP A 620 10.72 -36.58 -19.48
N LYS A 621 9.74 -35.67 -19.61
CA LYS A 621 8.33 -35.99 -19.88
C LYS A 621 8.17 -36.83 -21.14
N THR A 622 8.83 -36.42 -22.22
CA THR A 622 8.82 -37.13 -23.50
C THR A 622 9.38 -38.55 -23.37
N ARG A 623 10.48 -38.71 -22.63
CA ARG A 623 11.10 -40.03 -22.39
C ARG A 623 10.18 -40.94 -21.56
N LEU A 624 9.43 -40.39 -20.61
CA LEU A 624 8.43 -41.13 -19.86
C LEU A 624 7.20 -41.51 -20.71
N GLU A 625 6.79 -40.64 -21.63
CA GLU A 625 5.71 -40.93 -22.60
C GLU A 625 6.12 -42.06 -23.56
N GLU A 626 7.36 -42.04 -24.06
CA GLU A 626 7.92 -43.11 -24.92
C GLU A 626 7.99 -44.47 -24.20
N LEU A 627 8.26 -44.48 -22.90
CA LEU A 627 8.23 -45.69 -22.06
C LEU A 627 6.81 -46.17 -21.71
N GLY A 628 5.77 -45.47 -22.18
CA GLY A 628 4.38 -45.80 -21.87
C GLY A 628 4.01 -45.58 -20.40
N PHE A 629 4.60 -44.55 -19.77
CA PHE A 629 4.32 -44.22 -18.38
C PHE A 629 2.89 -43.70 -18.20
N VAL A 630 2.05 -44.49 -17.52
CA VAL A 630 0.66 -44.10 -17.23
C VAL A 630 0.64 -43.06 -16.11
N TRP A 631 0.15 -41.86 -16.43
CA TRP A 631 0.01 -40.73 -15.52
C TRP A 631 -1.21 -40.86 -14.61
N ASP A 632 -2.38 -41.15 -15.18
CA ASP A 632 -3.61 -41.39 -14.44
C ASP A 632 -3.99 -42.88 -14.48
N PHE A 633 -3.60 -43.58 -13.41
CA PHE A 633 -3.92 -45.00 -13.23
C PHE A 633 -5.44 -45.22 -13.07
N TYR A 634 -6.17 -44.28 -12.45
CA TYR A 634 -7.59 -44.44 -12.16
C TYR A 634 -8.44 -44.30 -13.42
N GLU A 635 -8.05 -43.42 -14.35
CA GLU A 635 -8.74 -43.26 -15.62
C GLU A 635 -8.66 -44.53 -16.48
N PHE A 636 -7.44 -45.07 -16.65
CA PHE A 636 -7.23 -46.30 -17.39
C PHE A 636 -7.95 -47.50 -16.75
N GLU A 637 -7.87 -47.65 -15.42
CA GLU A 637 -8.54 -48.76 -14.74
C GLU A 637 -10.07 -48.65 -14.89
N TRP A 638 -10.61 -47.44 -14.89
CA TRP A 638 -12.03 -47.21 -15.10
C TRP A 638 -12.50 -47.52 -16.53
N SER A 639 -11.85 -46.92 -17.54
CA SER A 639 -12.28 -47.03 -18.95
C SER A 639 -12.04 -48.43 -19.53
N GLU A 640 -10.89 -49.03 -19.23
CA GLU A 640 -10.47 -50.27 -19.90
C GLU A 640 -10.83 -51.52 -19.12
N ARG A 641 -11.03 -51.43 -17.80
CA ARG A 641 -11.26 -52.62 -16.95
C ARG A 641 -12.61 -52.60 -16.27
N ILE A 642 -12.92 -51.56 -15.50
CA ILE A 642 -14.10 -51.55 -14.64
C ILE A 642 -15.39 -51.43 -15.47
N MET A 643 -15.47 -50.45 -16.37
CA MET A 643 -16.68 -50.23 -17.19
C MET A 643 -17.00 -51.43 -18.10
N PRO A 644 -16.04 -52.00 -18.88
CA PRO A 644 -16.32 -53.17 -19.70
C PRO A 644 -16.70 -54.41 -18.88
N ALA A 645 -16.12 -54.57 -17.69
CA ALA A 645 -16.49 -55.65 -16.80
C ALA A 645 -17.91 -55.48 -16.23
N LEU A 646 -18.34 -54.25 -15.91
CA LEU A 646 -19.72 -53.97 -15.48
C LEU A 646 -20.75 -54.23 -16.59
N GLU A 647 -20.43 -53.84 -17.83
CA GLU A 647 -21.27 -54.08 -19.00
C GLU A 647 -21.39 -55.57 -19.32
N THR A 648 -20.28 -56.29 -19.27
CA THR A 648 -20.25 -57.75 -19.45
C THR A 648 -21.06 -58.45 -18.36
N PHE A 649 -20.91 -58.03 -17.09
CA PHE A 649 -21.69 -58.55 -15.99
C PHE A 649 -23.20 -58.30 -16.18
N HIS A 650 -23.58 -57.08 -16.58
CA HIS A 650 -24.97 -56.73 -16.88
C HIS A 650 -25.54 -57.59 -18.01
N ARG A 651 -24.77 -57.80 -19.08
CA ARG A 651 -25.18 -58.63 -20.23
C ARG A 651 -25.44 -60.10 -19.82
N LEU A 652 -24.63 -60.65 -18.91
CA LEU A 652 -24.75 -62.04 -18.47
C LEU A 652 -25.86 -62.23 -17.43
N GLU A 653 -25.98 -61.32 -16.46
CA GLU A 653 -26.85 -61.48 -15.29
C GLU A 653 -28.14 -60.65 -15.37
N GLY A 654 -28.28 -59.80 -16.39
CA GLY A 654 -29.40 -58.86 -16.56
C GLY A 654 -29.41 -57.71 -15.54
N HIS A 655 -28.39 -57.58 -14.70
CA HIS A 655 -28.29 -56.56 -13.66
C HIS A 655 -26.83 -56.27 -13.23
N CYS A 656 -26.57 -55.12 -12.60
CA CYS A 656 -25.26 -54.78 -12.03
C CYS A 656 -25.11 -55.08 -10.52
N ARG A 657 -25.79 -56.11 -10.00
CA ARG A 657 -25.71 -56.52 -8.59
C ARG A 657 -24.52 -57.46 -8.35
N VAL A 658 -23.32 -56.94 -8.57
CA VAL A 658 -22.08 -57.73 -8.45
C VAL A 658 -21.87 -58.21 -7.00
N PRO A 659 -21.75 -59.54 -6.76
CA PRO A 659 -21.43 -60.07 -5.44
C PRO A 659 -20.05 -59.58 -4.94
N ASN A 660 -19.91 -59.32 -3.64
CA ASN A 660 -18.63 -58.82 -3.08
C ASN A 660 -17.43 -59.75 -3.35
N SER A 661 -17.68 -61.06 -3.44
CA SER A 661 -16.66 -62.08 -3.74
C SER A 661 -16.40 -62.28 -5.23
N PHE A 662 -17.13 -61.59 -6.10
CA PHE A 662 -17.00 -61.78 -7.54
C PHE A 662 -15.65 -61.24 -8.05
N VAL A 663 -14.95 -62.14 -8.73
CA VAL A 663 -13.70 -61.91 -9.44
C VAL A 663 -13.96 -62.24 -10.90
N VAL A 664 -13.56 -61.35 -11.81
CA VAL A 664 -13.74 -61.54 -13.24
C VAL A 664 -13.02 -62.83 -13.68
N PRO A 665 -13.74 -63.83 -14.20
CA PRO A 665 -13.14 -65.06 -14.68
C PRO A 665 -12.26 -64.83 -15.92
N SER A 666 -11.26 -65.68 -16.08
CA SER A 666 -10.37 -65.70 -17.25
C SER A 666 -10.96 -66.55 -18.38
N ASP A 667 -12.17 -66.20 -18.82
CA ASP A 667 -12.86 -66.85 -19.93
C ASP A 667 -13.21 -65.87 -21.06
N ASP A 668 -13.61 -66.40 -22.21
CA ASP A 668 -13.81 -65.65 -23.45
C ASP A 668 -14.98 -64.65 -23.40
N ASN A 669 -15.84 -64.73 -22.38
CA ASN A 669 -16.90 -63.73 -22.21
C ASN A 669 -16.36 -62.38 -21.70
N TRP A 670 -15.14 -62.37 -21.13
CA TRP A 670 -14.52 -61.22 -20.48
C TRP A 670 -13.28 -60.73 -21.24
N LEU A 671 -13.10 -59.41 -21.31
CA LEU A 671 -11.89 -58.83 -21.89
C LEU A 671 -10.66 -59.25 -21.08
N LYS A 672 -9.57 -59.63 -21.76
CA LYS A 672 -8.30 -60.06 -21.12
C LYS A 672 -7.76 -59.05 -20.11
N VAL A 673 -7.93 -57.75 -20.40
CA VAL A 673 -7.52 -56.66 -19.51
C VAL A 673 -8.30 -56.65 -18.19
N SER A 674 -9.51 -57.24 -18.16
CA SER A 674 -10.40 -57.30 -17.00
C SER A 674 -10.23 -58.58 -16.17
N TRP A 675 -9.51 -59.59 -16.67
CA TRP A 675 -9.27 -60.84 -15.94
C TRP A 675 -8.66 -60.58 -14.55
N ASP A 676 -9.05 -61.42 -13.58
CA ASP A 676 -8.68 -61.35 -12.16
C ASP A 676 -9.06 -60.04 -11.43
N LEU A 677 -9.82 -59.15 -12.08
CA LEU A 677 -10.36 -57.96 -11.45
C LEU A 677 -11.34 -58.38 -10.35
N LYS A 678 -11.06 -57.99 -9.11
CA LYS A 678 -11.97 -58.18 -7.96
C LYS A 678 -13.15 -57.21 -8.04
N LEU A 679 -13.95 -57.33 -9.11
CA LEU A 679 -15.01 -56.40 -9.47
C LEU A 679 -16.03 -56.21 -8.33
N GLY A 680 -16.31 -57.27 -7.55
CA GLY A 680 -17.14 -57.16 -6.35
C GLY A 680 -16.60 -56.19 -5.30
N ASN A 681 -15.28 -56.21 -5.05
CA ASN A 681 -14.63 -55.28 -4.13
C ASN A 681 -14.61 -53.85 -4.67
N VAL A 682 -14.44 -53.70 -5.99
CA VAL A 682 -14.44 -52.40 -6.67
C VAL A 682 -15.83 -51.76 -6.57
N VAL A 683 -16.89 -52.49 -6.95
CA VAL A 683 -18.28 -52.04 -6.84
C VAL A 683 -18.65 -51.69 -5.41
N ARG A 684 -18.20 -52.48 -4.42
CA ARG A 684 -18.36 -52.12 -3.00
C ARG A 684 -17.64 -50.81 -2.66
N GLY A 685 -16.41 -50.62 -3.12
CA GLY A 685 -15.64 -49.39 -2.91
C GLY A 685 -16.31 -48.16 -3.54
N ILE A 686 -16.85 -48.31 -4.75
CA ILE A 686 -17.69 -47.30 -5.43
C ILE A 686 -18.87 -46.91 -4.54
N ARG A 687 -19.64 -47.90 -4.05
CA ARG A 687 -20.84 -47.67 -3.24
C ARG A 687 -20.55 -47.08 -1.86
N SER A 688 -19.50 -47.54 -1.17
CA SER A 688 -19.30 -47.23 0.25
C SER A 688 -18.20 -46.20 0.54
N LYS A 689 -17.24 -46.00 -0.37
CA LYS A 689 -16.06 -45.15 -0.15
C LYS A 689 -15.91 -44.03 -1.17
N GLY A 690 -16.80 -43.91 -2.15
CA GLY A 690 -16.71 -42.92 -3.22
C GLY A 690 -15.47 -43.11 -4.09
N SER A 691 -14.96 -44.34 -4.22
CA SER A 691 -13.84 -44.65 -5.12
C SER A 691 -14.21 -44.35 -6.56
N TYR A 692 -13.29 -43.78 -7.35
CA TYR A 692 -13.51 -43.35 -8.75
C TYR A 692 -14.57 -42.24 -8.90
N SER A 693 -14.72 -41.36 -7.91
CA SER A 693 -15.74 -40.29 -7.91
C SER A 693 -15.73 -39.40 -9.16
N THR A 694 -14.55 -39.07 -9.70
CA THR A 694 -14.39 -38.28 -10.93
C THR A 694 -14.96 -39.03 -12.14
N GLN A 695 -14.57 -40.29 -12.32
CA GLN A 695 -15.03 -41.11 -13.42
C GLN A 695 -16.52 -41.45 -13.32
N ILE A 696 -17.00 -41.75 -12.11
CA ILE A 696 -18.42 -41.94 -11.80
C ILE A 696 -19.24 -40.72 -12.20
N SER A 697 -18.75 -39.52 -11.89
CA SER A 697 -19.48 -38.29 -12.22
C SER A 697 -19.61 -38.11 -13.74
N ARG A 698 -18.59 -38.51 -14.51
CA ARG A 698 -18.60 -38.47 -15.97
C ARG A 698 -19.54 -39.53 -16.57
N ASP A 699 -19.43 -40.77 -16.10
CA ASP A 699 -20.13 -41.92 -16.69
C ASP A 699 -21.43 -42.27 -15.94
N LYS A 700 -21.96 -41.31 -15.16
CA LYS A 700 -23.15 -41.50 -14.32
C LYS A 700 -24.35 -41.98 -15.12
N THR A 701 -24.61 -41.35 -16.26
CA THR A 701 -25.72 -41.74 -17.16
C THR A 701 -25.56 -43.17 -17.66
N ARG A 702 -24.34 -43.57 -18.05
CA ARG A 702 -24.04 -44.92 -18.53
C ARG A 702 -24.24 -45.97 -17.43
N LEU A 703 -23.90 -45.63 -16.18
CA LEU A 703 -24.18 -46.49 -15.03
C LEU A 703 -25.69 -46.58 -14.71
N GLU A 704 -26.43 -45.49 -14.87
CA GLU A 704 -27.90 -45.48 -14.72
C GLU A 704 -28.59 -46.35 -15.79
N GLU A 705 -28.15 -46.28 -17.04
CA GLU A 705 -28.64 -47.12 -18.15
C GLU A 705 -28.40 -48.62 -17.91
N LEU A 706 -27.27 -48.98 -17.30
CA LEU A 706 -26.97 -50.36 -16.90
C LEU A 706 -27.78 -50.85 -15.68
N GLY A 707 -28.62 -49.99 -15.10
CA GLY A 707 -29.39 -50.30 -13.88
C GLY A 707 -28.48 -50.46 -12.65
N PHE A 708 -27.39 -49.68 -12.57
CA PHE A 708 -26.47 -49.73 -11.45
C PHE A 708 -27.14 -49.24 -10.15
N VAL A 709 -27.31 -50.15 -9.20
CA VAL A 709 -27.88 -49.83 -7.90
C VAL A 709 -26.83 -49.13 -7.03
N TRP A 710 -27.06 -47.83 -6.77
CA TRP A 710 -26.20 -46.98 -5.93
C TRP A 710 -26.33 -47.33 -4.44
N ASP A 711 -27.57 -47.36 -3.94
CA ASP A 711 -27.87 -47.82 -2.57
C ASP A 711 -28.56 -49.18 -2.62
N PHE A 712 -27.76 -50.22 -2.40
CA PHE A 712 -28.25 -51.60 -2.38
C PHE A 712 -29.25 -51.84 -1.24
N ASN A 713 -29.08 -51.16 -0.10
CA ASN A 713 -29.96 -51.36 1.06
C ASN A 713 -31.33 -50.69 0.85
N GLU A 714 -31.36 -49.52 0.22
CA GLU A 714 -32.62 -48.84 -0.15
C GLU A 714 -33.41 -49.67 -1.16
N TYR A 715 -32.74 -50.15 -2.23
CA TYR A 715 -33.37 -51.02 -3.22
C TYR A 715 -33.92 -52.31 -2.59
N GLU A 716 -33.11 -53.00 -1.77
CA GLU A 716 -33.55 -54.23 -1.12
C GLU A 716 -34.73 -53.97 -0.18
N TRP A 717 -34.75 -52.82 0.50
CA TRP A 717 -35.84 -52.42 1.37
C TRP A 717 -37.15 -52.15 0.62
N SER A 718 -37.12 -51.31 -0.43
CA SER A 718 -38.31 -50.88 -1.16
C SER A 718 -38.92 -51.99 -2.00
N GLU A 719 -38.08 -52.76 -2.70
CA GLU A 719 -38.55 -53.74 -3.70
C GLU A 719 -38.75 -55.14 -3.13
N ARG A 720 -38.13 -55.45 -1.98
CA ARG A 720 -38.16 -56.81 -1.43
C ARG A 720 -38.67 -56.88 0.00
N VAL A 721 -38.05 -56.16 0.92
CA VAL A 721 -38.36 -56.30 2.36
C VAL A 721 -39.76 -55.79 2.69
N MET A 722 -40.12 -54.57 2.23
CA MET A 722 -41.43 -53.99 2.48
C MET A 722 -42.58 -54.77 1.81
N PRO A 723 -42.52 -55.10 0.50
CA PRO A 723 -43.56 -55.91 -0.14
C PRO A 723 -43.72 -57.30 0.47
N ALA A 724 -42.62 -57.89 0.95
CA ALA A 724 -42.68 -59.18 1.63
C ALA A 724 -43.35 -59.09 3.01
N LEU A 725 -43.11 -58.01 3.76
CA LEU A 725 -43.81 -57.77 5.02
C LEU A 725 -45.31 -57.50 4.82
N GLU A 726 -45.67 -56.74 3.79
CA GLU A 726 -47.07 -56.46 3.43
C GLU A 726 -47.80 -57.73 2.99
N SER A 727 -47.16 -58.56 2.16
CA SER A 727 -47.70 -59.85 1.73
C SER A 727 -47.87 -60.79 2.92
N PHE A 728 -46.90 -60.83 3.85
CA PHE A 728 -47.00 -61.63 5.07
C PHE A 728 -48.16 -61.16 5.96
N HIS A 729 -48.28 -59.85 6.17
CA HIS A 729 -49.36 -59.27 6.98
C HIS A 729 -50.74 -59.59 6.40
N ARG A 730 -50.89 -59.48 5.08
CA ARG A 730 -52.14 -59.79 4.37
C ARG A 730 -52.57 -61.25 4.57
N LEU A 731 -51.62 -62.19 4.66
CA LEU A 731 -51.90 -63.62 4.79
C LEU A 731 -52.15 -64.05 6.24
N GLU A 732 -51.33 -63.55 7.17
CA GLU A 732 -51.30 -64.03 8.56
C GLU A 732 -51.97 -63.06 9.56
N GLY A 733 -52.38 -61.87 9.10
CA GLY A 733 -52.97 -60.82 9.94
C GLY A 733 -51.98 -60.14 10.90
N HIS A 734 -50.68 -60.49 10.86
CA HIS A 734 -49.64 -59.91 11.71
C HIS A 734 -48.25 -59.94 11.06
N CYS A 735 -47.31 -59.12 11.53
CA CYS A 735 -45.91 -59.10 11.06
C CYS A 735 -44.93 -59.92 11.94
N ARG A 736 -45.40 -60.95 12.66
CA ARG A 736 -44.55 -61.83 13.49
C ARG A 736 -43.89 -62.94 12.67
N VAL A 737 -43.07 -62.56 11.69
CA VAL A 737 -42.37 -63.50 10.80
C VAL A 737 -41.39 -64.39 11.59
N PRO A 738 -41.51 -65.73 11.53
CA PRO A 738 -40.54 -66.66 12.11
C PRO A 738 -39.16 -66.50 11.47
N LYS A 739 -38.07 -66.65 12.24
CA LYS A 739 -36.70 -66.46 11.73
C LYS A 739 -36.35 -67.39 10.55
N SER A 740 -36.86 -68.62 10.56
CA SER A 740 -36.67 -69.61 9.50
C SER A 740 -37.56 -69.39 8.28
N PHE A 741 -38.48 -68.42 8.31
CA PHE A 741 -39.44 -68.22 7.23
C PHE A 741 -38.74 -67.72 5.97
N VAL A 742 -38.98 -68.45 4.89
CA VAL A 742 -38.56 -68.14 3.52
C VAL A 742 -39.83 -68.01 2.71
N VAL A 743 -39.92 -66.94 1.91
CA VAL A 743 -41.08 -66.68 1.06
C VAL A 743 -41.28 -67.87 0.11
N PRO A 744 -42.43 -68.58 0.19
CA PRO A 744 -42.73 -69.70 -0.68
C PRO A 744 -43.00 -69.24 -2.12
N SER A 745 -42.74 -70.14 -3.07
CA SER A 745 -43.01 -69.92 -4.50
C SER A 745 -44.44 -70.28 -4.85
N ASP A 746 -45.41 -69.58 -4.26
CA ASP A 746 -46.83 -69.78 -4.54
C ASP A 746 -47.54 -68.49 -4.96
N GLU A 747 -48.76 -68.63 -5.44
CA GLU A 747 -49.59 -67.55 -6.01
C GLU A 747 -49.92 -66.42 -5.01
N ASN A 748 -49.76 -66.65 -3.71
CA ASN A 748 -50.00 -65.64 -2.69
C ASN A 748 -48.85 -64.64 -2.57
N TRP A 749 -47.70 -64.92 -3.18
CA TRP A 749 -46.49 -64.12 -3.10
C TRP A 749 -46.04 -63.64 -4.48
N PRO A 750 -45.65 -62.35 -4.63
CA PRO A 750 -45.02 -61.87 -5.86
C PRO A 750 -43.75 -62.66 -6.22
N ILE A 751 -43.58 -62.95 -7.51
CA ILE A 751 -42.44 -63.73 -8.04
C ILE A 751 -41.08 -63.15 -7.61
N ALA A 752 -40.98 -61.82 -7.55
CA ALA A 752 -39.76 -61.12 -7.13
C ALA A 752 -39.33 -61.41 -5.67
N LEU A 753 -40.26 -61.94 -4.86
CA LEU A 753 -40.05 -62.22 -3.44
C LEU A 753 -39.76 -63.69 -3.16
N TRP A 754 -40.02 -64.59 -4.12
CA TRP A 754 -39.83 -66.03 -3.94
C TRP A 754 -38.40 -66.37 -3.49
N GLY A 755 -38.27 -67.25 -2.50
CA GLY A 755 -36.98 -67.64 -1.91
C GLY A 755 -36.33 -66.58 -1.01
N LEU A 756 -36.95 -65.41 -0.80
CA LEU A 756 -36.45 -64.41 0.13
C LEU A 756 -36.52 -64.94 1.57
N LYS A 757 -35.39 -65.00 2.26
CA LYS A 757 -35.30 -65.38 3.69
C LYS A 757 -35.75 -64.23 4.59
N ILE A 758 -36.98 -63.75 4.39
CA ILE A 758 -37.53 -62.57 5.07
C ILE A 758 -37.55 -62.75 6.59
N GLY A 759 -37.65 -63.98 7.10
CA GLY A 759 -37.50 -64.29 8.53
C GLY A 759 -36.15 -63.87 9.12
N ASN A 760 -35.04 -64.10 8.39
CA ASN A 760 -33.71 -63.69 8.81
C ASN A 760 -33.56 -62.16 8.77
N VAL A 761 -34.13 -61.52 7.75
CA VAL A 761 -34.11 -60.06 7.60
C VAL A 761 -34.88 -59.39 8.74
N VAL A 762 -36.11 -59.84 9.03
CA VAL A 762 -36.93 -59.34 10.14
C VAL A 762 -36.28 -59.60 11.49
N SER A 763 -35.64 -60.76 11.68
CA SER A 763 -34.84 -61.02 12.88
C SER A 763 -33.67 -60.03 12.98
N GLY A 764 -32.96 -59.75 11.89
CA GLY A 764 -31.86 -58.79 11.84
C GLY A 764 -32.30 -57.36 12.16
N ILE A 765 -33.45 -56.93 11.63
CA ILE A 765 -34.10 -55.66 11.96
C ILE A 765 -34.37 -55.57 13.46
N ARG A 766 -34.94 -56.62 14.06
CA ARG A 766 -35.29 -56.64 15.49
C ARG A 766 -34.09 -56.75 16.44
N SER A 767 -33.00 -57.43 16.04
CA SER A 767 -31.89 -57.75 16.94
C SER A 767 -30.61 -56.94 16.72
N LYS A 768 -30.37 -56.47 15.50
CA LYS A 768 -29.09 -55.87 15.08
C LYS A 768 -29.23 -54.44 14.53
N GLY A 769 -30.45 -53.89 14.48
CA GLY A 769 -30.70 -52.57 13.91
C GLY A 769 -30.37 -52.48 12.41
N CYS A 770 -30.43 -53.59 11.68
CA CYS A 770 -30.25 -53.60 10.23
C CYS A 770 -31.33 -52.73 9.56
N TYR A 771 -30.97 -52.02 8.49
CA TYR A 771 -31.84 -51.06 7.79
C TYR A 771 -32.32 -49.88 8.65
N SER A 772 -31.53 -49.44 9.65
CA SER A 772 -31.90 -48.35 10.57
C SER A 772 -32.37 -47.07 9.86
N THR A 773 -31.73 -46.68 8.76
CA THR A 773 -32.11 -45.52 7.93
C THR A 773 -33.44 -45.72 7.20
N GLN A 774 -33.69 -46.92 6.68
CA GLN A 774 -34.93 -47.22 5.97
C GLN A 774 -36.10 -47.41 6.95
N ILE A 775 -35.85 -48.00 8.11
CA ILE A 775 -36.82 -48.14 9.21
C ILE A 775 -37.26 -46.78 9.72
N SER A 776 -36.34 -45.83 9.92
CA SER A 776 -36.71 -44.49 10.40
C SER A 776 -37.58 -43.75 9.37
N ARG A 777 -37.31 -43.90 8.08
CA ARG A 777 -38.11 -43.32 6.99
C ARG A 777 -39.49 -43.97 6.83
N ASN A 778 -39.61 -45.27 7.04
CA ASN A 778 -40.84 -46.04 6.83
C ASN A 778 -41.54 -46.45 8.14
N ARG A 779 -41.21 -45.79 9.25
CA ARG A 779 -41.65 -46.18 10.59
C ARG A 779 -43.16 -46.23 10.71
N THR A 780 -43.86 -45.20 10.25
CA THR A 780 -45.32 -45.12 10.27
C THR A 780 -45.96 -46.28 9.51
N ARG A 781 -45.47 -46.56 8.29
CA ARG A 781 -45.96 -47.67 7.45
C ARG A 781 -45.74 -49.03 8.10
N LEU A 782 -44.63 -49.22 8.80
CA LEU A 782 -44.37 -50.44 9.57
C LEU A 782 -45.28 -50.56 10.81
N GLU A 783 -45.54 -49.45 11.50
CA GLU A 783 -46.45 -49.41 12.65
C GLU A 783 -47.90 -49.71 12.23
N GLU A 784 -48.35 -49.19 11.07
CA GLU A 784 -49.66 -49.50 10.46
C GLU A 784 -49.82 -50.98 10.11
N LEU A 785 -48.76 -51.63 9.64
CA LEU A 785 -48.74 -53.09 9.40
C LEU A 785 -48.67 -53.93 10.70
N GLY A 786 -48.74 -53.28 11.87
CA GLY A 786 -48.64 -53.95 13.16
C GLY A 786 -47.25 -54.54 13.45
N PHE A 787 -46.19 -54.00 12.82
CA PHE A 787 -44.82 -54.44 13.06
C PHE A 787 -44.36 -54.03 14.46
N GLN A 788 -44.28 -55.00 15.37
CA GLN A 788 -43.77 -54.77 16.72
C GLN A 788 -42.25 -54.66 16.69
N PHE A 789 -41.75 -53.43 16.87
CA PHE A 789 -40.36 -53.19 17.25
C PHE A 789 -40.16 -53.69 18.68
N ARG A 790 -39.02 -54.34 18.96
CA ARG A 790 -38.66 -54.60 20.37
C ARG A 790 -38.57 -53.24 21.05
N LYS A 791 -39.38 -53.02 22.10
CA LYS A 791 -39.15 -51.89 23.02
C LYS A 791 -37.71 -52.04 23.54
N PRO A 792 -36.93 -50.94 23.60
CA PRO A 792 -35.55 -50.99 24.08
C PRO A 792 -35.43 -51.66 25.44
#